data_AF-A0A523K2E6-F1
#
_entry.id   AF-A0A523K2E6-F1
#
_cell.length_a   1.000
_cell.length_b   1.000
_cell.length_c   1.000
_cell.angle_alpha   90.00
_cell.angle_beta   90.00
_cell.angle_gamma   90.00
#
_symmetry.space_group_name_H-M   'P 1'
#
loop_
_entity.id
_entity.type
_entity.pdbx_description
1 polymer ?
#
loop_
_entity_poly.entity_id
_entity_poly.type
_entity_poly.pdbx_seq_one_letter_code
_entity_poly.pdbx_strand_id
1 'polypeptide(L)'
;MSCRALSLAVSLLLTVACGAESDDAATASAASAEAKAEGSASEDGRDPAGSRGRPMPAFSGWSLDDQQVKIGDLLGPRLVLFFFNPEVNEANPAADAIVAIAKLRREHNFEILGIAIGSNRNTAKDFVAAHRIPFTVLDDSNAAITRRLNLRSPVAVIGVDREGYMTFGTAGFGSADASSIQTRLRQYLRLPSLEEKLDKHPKAPRFTASILDSDEGFDMADQLGRPMVLIFFLHTCSHCHSALEFFKTSLAVLPEDKRPQLFGLEISGRTHAVRQQLIESELDFFPVLFDDDGGVQDAYRVFAGVPDIFLIDAEGRIQARTQGWTGQRDESLLRMQLSRLVGVPIPMLLARTGYSGNEICGVCHEAEFETWQFTTHAGAFNTLVKHGADTDPECVSCHVVGFGETGGFVDSATTANLEDVGCETCHGRGGPHQSPDWVQNRDYAPVCATCHDDKHSLGFDYATFRPRISHAENMSLLSLPEHEKARILAERGRPGGSLLPTSADYVGSEACQSCHAAEFETWAASPHAHAIESLEAKSRVNDAECLACHTTAFGKPGGFPTGGSAESHADLARVGCESCHGPGGNHVAQDATHIGTIVSLADKCDSCVILQICGACHDDANDPGFRFKVEERIEAQRHGTLEPGTGKPKQTSAQWNGHPSDVERLAAAFRILDGEG
;
A
#
# COMPACT_ATOMS: atom_id res chain seq x y z
N MET A 1 -33.39 23.57 -52.78
CA MET A 1 -34.77 23.08 -52.56
C MET A 1 -34.99 23.11 -51.05
N SER A 2 -35.52 24.20 -50.50
CA SER A 2 -36.91 24.33 -50.00
C SER A 2 -37.32 23.18 -49.04
N CYS A 3 -37.80 23.42 -47.82
CA CYS A 3 -38.54 24.61 -47.34
C CYS A 3 -38.54 24.77 -45.79
N ARG A 4 -38.26 26.00 -45.29
CA ARG A 4 -38.84 26.72 -44.11
C ARG A 4 -38.92 26.08 -42.69
N ALA A 5 -38.97 26.82 -41.57
CA ALA A 5 -38.55 28.19 -41.18
C ALA A 5 -38.80 28.45 -39.66
N LEU A 6 -38.28 29.60 -39.17
CA LEU A 6 -38.37 30.31 -37.87
C LEU A 6 -37.24 29.95 -36.88
N SER A 7 -36.30 30.82 -36.48
CA SER A 7 -36.28 32.27 -36.15
C SER A 7 -37.10 32.70 -34.93
N LEU A 8 -36.39 33.00 -33.83
CA LEU A 8 -36.51 34.29 -33.16
C LEU A 8 -35.18 34.66 -32.47
N ALA A 9 -34.78 35.92 -32.57
CA ALA A 9 -33.65 36.49 -31.84
C ALA A 9 -34.15 37.70 -31.05
N VAL A 10 -33.55 37.95 -29.88
CA VAL A 10 -33.76 39.20 -29.13
C VAL A 10 -32.39 39.74 -28.72
N SER A 11 -32.05 40.92 -29.24
CA SER A 11 -30.96 41.75 -28.76
C SER A 11 -31.55 42.99 -28.10
N LEU A 12 -30.95 43.46 -27.01
CA LEU A 12 -31.14 44.84 -26.58
C LEU A 12 -29.83 45.38 -25.97
N LEU A 13 -29.21 46.34 -26.67
CA LEU A 13 -28.23 47.24 -26.07
C LEU A 13 -28.98 48.36 -25.32
N LEU A 14 -28.35 48.90 -24.27
CA LEU A 14 -28.42 50.33 -23.98
C LEU A 14 -27.12 50.78 -23.32
N THR A 15 -26.65 51.96 -23.72
CA THR A 15 -25.32 52.55 -23.44
C THR A 15 -25.48 53.91 -22.73
N VAL A 16 -24.36 54.66 -22.59
CA VAL A 16 -24.20 56.04 -22.03
C VAL A 16 -24.02 56.02 -20.50
N ALA A 17 -22.80 56.18 -19.94
CA ALA A 17 -21.87 57.34 -19.89
C ALA A 17 -22.33 58.45 -18.91
N CYS A 18 -21.47 59.26 -18.26
CA CYS A 18 -20.07 59.63 -18.52
C CYS A 18 -19.36 60.25 -17.29
N GLY A 19 -18.00 60.23 -17.26
CA GLY A 19 -17.11 61.13 -16.48
C GLY A 19 -16.96 60.85 -14.97
N ALA A 20 -15.94 61.35 -14.23
CA ALA A 20 -14.72 62.11 -14.57
C ALA A 20 -13.85 62.30 -13.27
N GLU A 21 -12.54 62.58 -13.23
CA GLU A 21 -11.37 62.47 -14.15
C GLU A 21 -10.06 62.67 -13.31
N SER A 22 -8.92 62.10 -13.76
CA SER A 22 -7.49 62.46 -13.46
C SER A 22 -6.94 62.40 -12.00
N ASP A 23 -5.62 62.37 -11.70
CA ASP A 23 -4.39 62.74 -12.45
C ASP A 23 -3.20 61.76 -12.27
N ASP A 24 -2.18 61.96 -13.12
CA ASP A 24 -1.02 61.09 -13.40
C ASP A 24 0.26 61.32 -12.56
N ALA A 25 1.10 60.27 -12.55
CA ALA A 25 2.58 60.23 -12.59
C ALA A 25 3.48 61.08 -11.65
N ALA A 26 4.48 60.40 -11.04
CA ALA A 26 5.87 60.89 -10.97
C ALA A 26 6.91 59.77 -10.65
N THR A 27 7.79 59.51 -11.63
CA THR A 27 9.26 59.30 -11.56
C THR A 27 10.01 59.27 -10.20
N ALA A 28 11.19 58.64 -10.01
CA ALA A 28 12.00 57.66 -10.76
C ALA A 28 13.33 57.38 -9.97
N SER A 29 14.11 56.39 -10.42
CA SER A 29 15.60 56.42 -10.45
C SER A 29 16.46 56.13 -9.19
N ALA A 30 17.02 54.91 -9.18
CA ALA A 30 18.47 54.57 -9.15
C ALA A 30 19.23 54.21 -7.84
N ALA A 31 20.19 53.28 -8.05
CA ALA A 31 21.38 52.92 -7.27
C ALA A 31 21.16 52.23 -5.89
N SER A 32 21.98 51.26 -5.45
CA SER A 32 23.11 50.54 -6.08
C SER A 32 23.34 49.20 -5.35
N ALA A 33 24.17 48.31 -5.94
CA ALA A 33 24.45 46.97 -5.42
C ALA A 33 25.18 46.94 -4.06
N GLU A 34 24.98 45.87 -3.27
CA GLU A 34 26.02 44.88 -2.94
C GLU A 34 25.43 43.63 -2.26
N ALA A 35 26.26 42.60 -1.98
CA ALA A 35 25.86 41.20 -2.07
C ALA A 35 25.57 40.43 -0.75
N LYS A 36 24.80 39.34 -0.90
CA LYS A 36 24.70 38.11 -0.06
C LYS A 36 24.17 38.20 1.38
N ALA A 37 23.01 37.57 1.60
CA ALA A 37 22.89 36.29 2.31
C ALA A 37 21.53 35.63 2.00
N GLU A 38 21.43 34.30 2.07
CA GLU A 38 20.23 33.53 1.70
C GLU A 38 19.12 33.62 2.77
N GLY A 39 17.84 33.72 2.33
CA GLY A 39 16.70 33.68 3.24
C GLY A 39 15.36 34.22 2.69
N SER A 40 14.59 33.37 2.02
CA SER A 40 13.14 33.51 1.78
C SER A 40 12.60 32.13 1.40
N ALA A 41 11.65 31.49 2.09
CA ALA A 41 10.43 31.98 2.74
C ALA A 41 9.45 32.65 1.75
N SER A 42 8.60 31.81 1.16
CA SER A 42 7.27 32.15 0.62
C SER A 42 6.39 30.95 0.97
N GLU A 43 5.46 31.00 1.91
CA GLU A 43 4.23 31.82 1.87
C GLU A 43 3.42 31.64 0.57
N ASP A 44 2.94 30.42 0.35
CA ASP A 44 1.53 30.22 -0.03
C ASP A 44 0.92 29.09 0.82
N GLY A 45 0.72 29.41 2.11
CA GLY A 45 0.44 28.45 3.17
C GLY A 45 -1.01 27.93 3.21
N ARG A 46 -1.52 27.37 2.12
CA ARG A 46 -2.66 26.44 2.17
C ARG A 46 -2.15 25.03 2.32
N ASP A 47 -1.80 24.71 3.55
CA ASP A 47 -1.55 23.34 3.98
C ASP A 47 -2.82 22.49 3.73
N PRO A 48 -2.76 21.41 2.91
CA PRO A 48 -3.87 20.48 2.74
C PRO A 48 -4.04 19.54 3.95
N ALA A 49 -3.32 19.76 5.06
CA ALA A 49 -3.44 19.01 6.33
C ALA A 49 -4.79 19.21 7.04
N GLY A 50 -5.86 18.67 6.43
CA GLY A 50 -7.11 18.31 7.10
C GLY A 50 -7.30 16.79 7.26
N SER A 51 -6.48 15.96 6.59
CA SER A 51 -6.73 14.51 6.46
C SER A 51 -5.77 13.58 7.23
N ARG A 52 -4.55 14.04 7.54
CA ARG A 52 -3.55 13.21 8.25
C ARG A 52 -3.90 13.09 9.74
N GLY A 53 -3.51 11.96 10.34
CA GLY A 53 -3.79 11.63 11.74
C GLY A 53 -3.20 12.63 12.74
N ARG A 54 -3.38 12.41 14.04
CA ARG A 54 -2.78 13.31 15.05
C ARG A 54 -1.25 13.10 15.08
N PRO A 55 -0.41 14.15 14.94
CA PRO A 55 1.04 14.00 14.97
C PRO A 55 1.52 13.49 16.33
N MET A 56 2.54 12.63 16.31
CA MET A 56 3.18 12.07 17.50
C MET A 56 3.97 13.15 18.25
N PRO A 57 3.66 13.44 19.54
CA PRO A 57 4.44 14.40 20.32
C PRO A 57 5.91 13.97 20.45
N ALA A 58 6.83 14.76 19.91
CA ALA A 58 8.27 14.46 19.98
C ALA A 58 8.74 14.24 21.43
N PHE A 59 9.49 13.16 21.67
CA PHE A 59 10.11 12.83 22.95
C PHE A 59 11.48 12.17 22.78
N SER A 60 12.23 12.10 23.87
CA SER A 60 13.49 11.34 23.99
C SER A 60 13.54 10.62 25.33
N GLY A 61 14.18 9.46 25.38
CA GLY A 61 14.39 8.70 26.60
C GLY A 61 15.75 7.98 26.60
N TRP A 62 16.05 7.34 27.73
CA TRP A 62 17.21 6.46 27.85
C TRP A 62 16.75 5.02 27.70
N SER A 63 17.43 4.24 26.85
CA SER A 63 17.21 2.80 26.77
C SER A 63 17.61 2.11 28.08
N LEU A 64 17.22 0.86 28.26
CA LEU A 64 17.70 0.01 29.36
C LEU A 64 19.23 -0.24 29.29
N ASP A 65 19.86 -0.02 28.14
CA ASP A 65 21.31 -0.18 27.90
C ASP A 65 22.06 1.16 27.82
N ASP A 66 21.51 2.19 28.48
CA ASP A 66 22.10 3.52 28.66
C ASP A 66 22.38 4.29 27.35
N GLN A 67 21.67 3.95 26.26
CA GLN A 67 21.69 4.71 25.01
C GLN A 67 20.58 5.77 25.00
N GLN A 68 20.91 6.99 24.58
CA GLN A 68 19.89 8.02 24.38
C GLN A 68 19.18 7.81 23.04
N VAL A 69 17.85 7.78 23.06
CA VAL A 69 16.99 7.60 21.87
C VAL A 69 16.05 8.79 21.75
N LYS A 70 15.90 9.34 20.54
CA LYS A 70 14.86 10.33 20.20
C LYS A 70 13.90 9.69 19.21
N ILE A 71 12.59 9.91 19.36
CA ILE A 71 11.61 9.33 18.42
C ILE A 71 11.78 9.83 16.98
N GLY A 72 12.22 11.07 16.80
CA GLY A 72 12.52 11.64 15.47
C GLY A 72 13.66 10.92 14.74
N ASP A 73 14.63 10.37 15.48
CA ASP A 73 15.76 9.61 14.93
C ASP A 73 15.33 8.19 14.45
N LEU A 74 14.07 7.80 14.68
CA LEU A 74 13.48 6.52 14.29
C LEU A 74 12.44 6.63 13.15
N LEU A 75 12.16 7.84 12.66
CA LEU A 75 11.24 8.07 11.54
C LEU A 75 11.85 7.63 10.20
N GLY A 76 11.00 7.35 9.21
CA GLY A 76 11.39 6.75 7.93
C GLY A 76 10.69 5.41 7.67
N PRO A 77 10.82 4.41 8.58
CA PRO A 77 9.89 3.29 8.68
C PRO A 77 8.66 3.67 9.53
N ARG A 78 7.61 2.84 9.47
CA ARG A 78 6.46 2.94 10.40
C ARG A 78 6.90 2.55 11.82
N LEU A 79 6.30 3.11 12.86
CA LEU A 79 6.67 2.79 14.25
C LEU A 79 5.56 2.11 15.04
N VAL A 80 5.95 1.12 15.84
CA VAL A 80 5.10 0.48 16.86
C VAL A 80 5.66 0.83 18.23
N LEU A 81 4.95 1.68 18.96
CA LEU A 81 5.29 2.02 20.35
C LEU A 81 4.57 1.07 21.30
N PHE A 82 5.31 0.19 21.97
CA PHE A 82 4.78 -0.77 22.95
C PHE A 82 5.02 -0.28 24.38
N PHE A 83 3.99 0.25 25.01
CA PHE A 83 3.99 0.65 26.42
C PHE A 83 3.58 -0.54 27.29
N PHE A 84 4.36 -0.85 28.33
CA PHE A 84 4.04 -1.95 29.25
C PHE A 84 4.56 -1.67 30.66
N ASN A 85 3.73 -1.98 31.66
CA ASN A 85 4.18 -2.15 33.04
C ASN A 85 4.53 -3.64 33.26
N PRO A 86 5.80 -4.00 33.55
CA PRO A 86 6.19 -5.40 33.74
C PRO A 86 5.57 -6.06 34.99
N GLU A 87 4.93 -5.30 35.88
CA GLU A 87 4.29 -5.81 37.09
C GLU A 87 2.82 -6.22 36.90
N VAL A 88 2.22 -6.01 35.71
CA VAL A 88 0.82 -6.42 35.44
C VAL A 88 0.75 -7.68 34.58
N ASN A 89 -0.20 -8.56 34.90
CA ASN A 89 -0.35 -9.85 34.19
C ASN A 89 -0.63 -9.68 32.68
N GLU A 90 -1.40 -8.65 32.29
CA GLU A 90 -1.72 -8.35 30.88
C GLU A 90 -0.50 -7.96 30.02
N ALA A 91 0.65 -7.63 30.63
CA ALA A 91 1.87 -7.32 29.88
C ALA A 91 2.48 -8.57 29.22
N ASN A 92 2.32 -9.76 29.81
CA ASN A 92 2.91 -11.01 29.31
C ASN A 92 2.37 -11.41 27.91
N PRO A 93 1.04 -11.59 27.70
CA PRO A 93 0.53 -11.95 26.37
C PRO A 93 0.76 -10.85 25.32
N ALA A 94 0.74 -9.58 25.74
CA ALA A 94 1.05 -8.46 24.85
C ALA A 94 2.52 -8.48 24.40
N ALA A 95 3.47 -8.76 25.32
CA ALA A 95 4.88 -8.90 24.98
C ALA A 95 5.12 -10.08 24.04
N ASP A 96 4.51 -11.25 24.30
CA ASP A 96 4.63 -12.42 23.43
C ASP A 96 4.10 -12.15 22.00
N ALA A 97 2.95 -11.47 21.89
CA ALA A 97 2.39 -11.05 20.60
C ALA A 97 3.31 -10.08 19.84
N ILE A 98 3.85 -9.08 20.55
CA ILE A 98 4.77 -8.08 19.99
C ILE A 98 6.10 -8.73 19.56
N VAL A 99 6.67 -9.63 20.36
CA VAL A 99 7.88 -10.40 20.02
C VAL A 99 7.65 -11.31 18.82
N ALA A 100 6.44 -11.89 18.69
CA ALA A 100 6.09 -12.72 17.54
C ALA A 100 6.04 -11.91 16.22
N ILE A 101 5.49 -10.68 16.23
CA ILE A 101 5.51 -9.81 15.04
C ILE A 101 6.87 -9.13 14.79
N ALA A 102 7.71 -8.94 15.83
CA ALA A 102 9.01 -8.28 15.71
C ALA A 102 9.96 -8.93 14.70
N LYS A 103 9.73 -10.20 14.34
CA LYS A 103 10.47 -10.94 13.30
C LYS A 103 10.15 -10.44 11.88
N LEU A 104 8.95 -9.90 11.65
CA LEU A 104 8.47 -9.41 10.36
C LEU A 104 8.79 -7.94 10.09
N ARG A 105 9.40 -7.25 11.05
CA ARG A 105 9.58 -5.79 11.04
C ARG A 105 10.36 -5.29 9.83
N ARG A 106 11.37 -6.06 9.41
CA ARG A 106 12.20 -5.79 8.21
C ARG A 106 11.52 -6.16 6.89
N GLU A 107 10.71 -7.22 6.82
CA GLU A 107 10.02 -7.55 5.56
C GLU A 107 8.85 -6.58 5.27
N HIS A 108 8.34 -5.90 6.31
CA HIS A 108 7.09 -5.13 6.27
C HIS A 108 7.23 -3.66 6.68
N ASN A 109 8.41 -3.06 6.61
CA ASN A 109 8.61 -1.62 6.87
C ASN A 109 7.99 -1.12 8.19
N PHE A 110 8.43 -1.69 9.31
CA PHE A 110 8.18 -1.09 10.61
C PHE A 110 9.32 -1.36 11.58
N GLU A 111 9.45 -0.52 12.61
CA GLU A 111 10.31 -0.76 13.76
C GLU A 111 9.51 -0.71 15.07
N ILE A 112 10.06 -1.33 16.12
CA ILE A 112 9.39 -1.43 17.43
C ILE A 112 10.23 -0.72 18.50
N LEU A 113 9.59 0.16 19.26
CA LEU A 113 10.16 0.78 20.45
C LEU A 113 9.33 0.35 21.66
N GLY A 114 9.96 -0.34 22.62
CA GLY A 114 9.35 -0.61 23.91
C GLY A 114 9.50 0.59 24.85
N ILE A 115 8.52 0.81 25.72
CA ILE A 115 8.54 1.81 26.78
C ILE A 115 8.07 1.13 28.06
N ALA A 116 8.99 0.86 28.98
CA ALA A 116 8.70 0.25 30.27
C ALA A 116 8.22 1.33 31.24
N ILE A 117 6.99 1.21 31.74
CA ILE A 117 6.32 2.23 32.55
C ILE A 117 6.07 1.76 33.99
N GLY A 118 6.09 2.68 34.95
CA GLY A 118 5.59 2.49 36.32
C GLY A 118 6.46 1.65 37.28
N SER A 119 7.16 0.64 36.79
CA SER A 119 8.13 -0.16 37.58
C SER A 119 9.53 0.48 37.58
N ASN A 120 10.52 -0.21 38.18
CA ASN A 120 11.92 0.19 38.18
C ASN A 120 12.72 -0.48 37.05
N ARG A 121 13.89 0.11 36.75
CA ARG A 121 14.81 -0.30 35.68
C ARG A 121 15.23 -1.78 35.73
N ASN A 122 15.37 -2.38 36.90
CA ASN A 122 15.78 -3.79 37.02
C ASN A 122 14.62 -4.72 36.66
N THR A 123 13.40 -4.48 37.18
CA THR A 123 12.21 -5.25 36.79
C THR A 123 11.96 -5.19 35.28
N ALA A 124 12.18 -4.02 34.67
CA ALA A 124 12.08 -3.85 33.22
C ALA A 124 13.11 -4.71 32.45
N LYS A 125 14.36 -4.79 32.94
CA LYS A 125 15.40 -5.67 32.36
C LYS A 125 15.07 -7.15 32.52
N ASP A 126 14.58 -7.56 33.69
CA ASP A 126 14.17 -8.95 33.95
C ASP A 126 13.03 -9.38 33.03
N PHE A 127 12.04 -8.51 32.81
CA PHE A 127 10.93 -8.73 31.88
C PHE A 127 11.41 -8.84 30.42
N VAL A 128 12.29 -7.94 29.98
CA VAL A 128 12.93 -7.97 28.65
C VAL A 128 13.69 -9.27 28.42
N ALA A 129 14.43 -9.75 29.43
CA ALA A 129 15.14 -11.02 29.37
C ALA A 129 14.20 -12.23 29.33
N ALA A 130 13.12 -12.23 30.12
CA ALA A 130 12.13 -13.30 30.20
C ALA A 130 11.42 -13.54 28.85
N HIS A 131 10.91 -12.47 28.23
CA HIS A 131 10.23 -12.52 26.93
C HIS A 131 11.19 -12.51 25.72
N ARG A 132 12.51 -12.38 25.95
CA ARG A 132 13.55 -12.28 24.91
C ARG A 132 13.27 -11.15 23.91
N ILE A 133 12.90 -9.97 24.41
CA ILE A 133 12.50 -8.81 23.60
C ILE A 133 13.65 -8.39 22.64
N PRO A 134 13.47 -8.45 21.30
CA PRO A 134 14.55 -8.28 20.32
C PRO A 134 14.65 -6.85 19.76
N PHE A 135 14.21 -5.85 20.53
CA PHE A 135 14.13 -4.44 20.14
C PHE A 135 14.39 -3.52 21.34
N THR A 136 14.73 -2.26 21.07
CA THR A 136 15.11 -1.29 22.11
C THR A 136 13.94 -0.96 23.03
N VAL A 137 14.19 -0.95 24.34
CA VAL A 137 13.22 -0.55 25.37
C VAL A 137 13.71 0.67 26.12
N LEU A 138 12.88 1.71 26.21
CA LEU A 138 13.10 2.91 27.01
C LEU A 138 12.62 2.72 28.45
N ASP A 139 13.33 3.37 29.36
CA ASP A 139 12.96 3.49 30.77
C ASP A 139 12.08 4.74 30.97
N ASP A 140 10.79 4.53 31.20
CA ASP A 140 9.83 5.56 31.58
C ASP A 140 9.26 5.27 32.98
N SER A 141 10.12 4.79 33.89
CA SER A 141 9.81 4.63 35.33
C SER A 141 9.35 5.94 35.99
N ASN A 142 9.80 7.09 35.46
CA ASN A 142 9.34 8.43 35.90
C ASN A 142 8.04 8.90 35.21
N ALA A 143 7.48 8.10 34.29
CA ALA A 143 6.27 8.34 33.49
C ALA A 143 6.24 9.67 32.71
N ALA A 144 7.39 10.21 32.29
CA ALA A 144 7.48 11.44 31.51
C ALA A 144 6.92 11.27 30.10
N ILE A 145 7.21 10.17 29.42
CA ILE A 145 6.69 9.85 28.08
C ILE A 145 5.19 9.53 28.19
N THR A 146 4.82 8.66 29.13
CA THR A 146 3.44 8.26 29.42
C THR A 146 2.52 9.45 29.67
N ARG A 147 2.93 10.40 30.55
CA ARG A 147 2.17 11.63 30.80
C ARG A 147 2.08 12.53 29.57
N ARG A 148 3.14 12.64 28.77
CA ARG A 148 3.19 13.46 27.55
C ARG A 148 2.22 12.98 26.47
N LEU A 149 1.96 11.67 26.43
CA LEU A 149 0.98 11.05 25.52
C LEU A 149 -0.42 10.93 26.15
N ASN A 150 -0.61 11.38 27.40
CA ASN A 150 -1.85 11.22 28.19
C ASN A 150 -2.33 9.76 28.25
N LEU A 151 -1.38 8.81 28.27
CA LEU A 151 -1.69 7.38 28.34
C LEU A 151 -2.07 6.99 29.78
N ARG A 152 -3.15 6.22 29.91
CA ARG A 152 -3.73 5.83 31.21
C ARG A 152 -3.79 4.32 31.45
N SER A 153 -3.52 3.52 30.44
CA SER A 153 -3.52 2.05 30.54
C SER A 153 -2.12 1.54 30.92
N PRO A 154 -1.99 0.46 31.71
CA PRO A 154 -0.70 -0.13 32.02
C PRO A 154 -0.04 -0.80 30.82
N VAL A 155 -0.82 -1.19 29.79
CA VAL A 155 -0.32 -1.81 28.57
C VAL A 155 -1.03 -1.23 27.35
N ALA A 156 -0.27 -0.72 26.38
CA ALA A 156 -0.80 -0.13 25.15
C ALA A 156 0.16 -0.29 23.97
N VAL A 157 -0.40 -0.29 22.77
CA VAL A 157 0.35 -0.25 21.51
C VAL A 157 -0.18 0.89 20.66
N ILE A 158 0.72 1.75 20.20
CA ILE A 158 0.41 2.89 19.31
C ILE A 158 1.17 2.70 18.00
N GLY A 159 0.45 2.77 16.88
CA GLY A 159 1.02 2.80 15.55
C GLY A 159 1.28 4.23 15.08
N VAL A 160 2.38 4.43 14.39
CA VAL A 160 2.78 5.69 13.76
C VAL A 160 3.17 5.40 12.30
N ASP A 161 2.77 6.25 11.37
CA ASP A 161 3.33 6.23 10.01
C ASP A 161 4.78 6.73 9.99
N ARG A 162 5.37 6.77 8.79
CA ARG A 162 6.77 7.13 8.58
C ARG A 162 7.04 8.64 8.75
N GLU A 163 6.05 9.49 8.51
CA GLU A 163 6.12 10.94 8.71
C GLU A 163 5.93 11.34 10.19
N GLY A 164 5.38 10.44 11.02
CA GLY A 164 5.23 10.64 12.46
C GLY A 164 3.80 10.90 12.93
N TYR A 165 2.76 10.61 12.15
CA TYR A 165 1.36 10.70 12.58
C TYR A 165 0.84 9.38 13.14
N MET A 166 0.02 9.46 14.19
CA MET A 166 -0.60 8.28 14.81
C MET A 166 -1.66 7.68 13.88
N THR A 167 -1.47 6.41 13.51
CA THR A 167 -2.35 5.66 12.61
C THR A 167 -3.33 4.76 13.35
N PHE A 168 -2.92 4.19 14.49
CA PHE A 168 -3.80 3.41 15.37
C PHE A 168 -3.37 3.46 16.84
N GLY A 169 -4.27 3.11 17.74
CA GLY A 169 -3.97 2.92 19.15
C GLY A 169 -4.87 1.85 19.76
N THR A 170 -4.28 0.92 20.51
CA THR A 170 -4.99 -0.11 21.28
C THR A 170 -4.39 -0.21 22.68
N ALA A 171 -5.22 -0.46 23.70
CA ALA A 171 -4.81 -0.47 25.10
C ALA A 171 -5.78 -1.30 25.94
N GLY A 172 -5.34 -1.74 27.13
CA GLY A 172 -6.17 -2.50 28.07
C GLY A 172 -6.55 -3.87 27.50
N PHE A 173 -5.56 -4.75 27.34
CA PHE A 173 -5.76 -6.06 26.73
C PHE A 173 -6.47 -7.06 27.66
N GLY A 174 -6.60 -6.77 28.96
CA GLY A 174 -7.49 -7.50 29.85
C GLY A 174 -7.14 -8.99 29.96
N SER A 175 -8.05 -9.88 29.54
CA SER A 175 -7.85 -11.32 29.48
C SER A 175 -7.51 -11.86 28.09
N ALA A 176 -7.28 -11.00 27.09
CA ALA A 176 -6.95 -11.42 25.73
C ALA A 176 -5.61 -12.18 25.69
N ASP A 177 -5.57 -13.27 24.92
CA ASP A 177 -4.34 -14.05 24.72
C ASP A 177 -3.43 -13.42 23.66
N ALA A 178 -2.20 -13.93 23.59
CA ALA A 178 -1.21 -13.45 22.61
C ALA A 178 -1.64 -13.64 21.15
N SER A 179 -2.53 -14.59 20.84
CA SER A 179 -3.01 -14.88 19.48
C SER A 179 -4.05 -13.85 19.02
N SER A 180 -4.99 -13.46 19.89
CA SER A 180 -5.93 -12.37 19.65
C SER A 180 -5.19 -11.04 19.45
N ILE A 181 -4.28 -10.71 20.38
CA ILE A 181 -3.45 -9.49 20.29
C ILE A 181 -2.61 -9.51 18.99
N GLN A 182 -1.98 -10.63 18.66
CA GLN A 182 -1.19 -10.75 17.43
C GLN A 182 -2.08 -10.59 16.17
N THR A 183 -3.28 -11.18 16.15
CA THR A 183 -4.23 -11.05 15.03
C THR A 183 -4.61 -9.58 14.82
N ARG A 184 -4.93 -8.86 15.89
CA ARG A 184 -5.24 -7.43 15.87
C ARG A 184 -4.08 -6.57 15.35
N LEU A 185 -2.86 -6.81 15.85
CA LEU A 185 -1.67 -6.07 15.40
C LEU A 185 -1.32 -6.35 13.94
N ARG A 186 -1.49 -7.60 13.48
CA ARG A 186 -1.28 -7.97 12.07
C ARG A 186 -2.22 -7.22 11.13
N GLN A 187 -3.49 -7.07 11.50
CA GLN A 187 -4.45 -6.29 10.73
C GLN A 187 -4.01 -4.82 10.60
N TYR A 188 -3.70 -4.14 11.70
CA TYR A 188 -3.27 -2.73 11.67
C TYR A 188 -1.98 -2.51 10.87
N LEU A 189 -1.02 -3.44 10.97
CA LEU A 189 0.29 -3.32 10.33
C LEU A 189 0.32 -3.86 8.89
N ARG A 190 -0.80 -4.35 8.36
CA ARG A 190 -0.92 -4.99 7.03
C ARG A 190 0.02 -6.20 6.86
N LEU A 191 0.12 -7.01 7.90
CA LEU A 191 0.92 -8.23 7.93
C LEU A 191 0.06 -9.45 7.53
N PRO A 192 0.65 -10.55 7.03
CA PRO A 192 -0.07 -11.80 6.74
C PRO A 192 -0.86 -12.28 7.96
N SER A 193 -2.02 -12.90 7.75
CA SER A 193 -2.84 -13.44 8.84
C SER A 193 -2.23 -14.71 9.46
N LEU A 194 -2.65 -15.06 10.68
CA LEU A 194 -2.24 -16.32 11.32
C LEU A 194 -3.01 -17.54 10.78
N GLU A 195 -4.26 -17.34 10.39
CA GLU A 195 -5.13 -18.37 9.81
C GLU A 195 -5.71 -17.89 8.48
N GLU A 196 -5.20 -18.42 7.38
CA GLU A 196 -5.77 -18.26 6.03
C GLU A 196 -6.94 -19.23 5.82
N LYS A 197 -8.09 -18.93 6.45
CA LYS A 197 -9.37 -19.48 6.01
C LYS A 197 -9.99 -18.53 5.00
N LEU A 198 -9.62 -18.73 3.74
CA LEU A 198 -10.38 -18.20 2.62
C LEU A 198 -11.69 -18.99 2.50
N ASP A 199 -12.73 -18.46 3.13
CA ASP A 199 -14.11 -18.69 2.74
C ASP A 199 -14.66 -17.33 2.35
N LYS A 200 -15.10 -17.20 1.10
CA LYS A 200 -15.63 -15.94 0.53
C LYS A 200 -16.82 -15.39 1.33
N HIS A 201 -17.63 -16.29 1.88
CA HIS A 201 -18.79 -15.94 2.71
C HIS A 201 -18.68 -16.70 4.03
N PRO A 202 -17.71 -16.34 4.89
CA PRO A 202 -17.37 -17.15 6.06
C PRO A 202 -18.59 -17.24 6.98
N LYS A 203 -18.76 -18.39 7.65
CA LYS A 203 -19.79 -18.51 8.68
C LYS A 203 -19.54 -17.46 9.77
N ALA A 204 -20.57 -16.67 10.05
CA ALA A 204 -20.55 -15.69 11.11
C ALA A 204 -20.34 -16.41 12.46
N PRO A 205 -19.39 -15.96 13.31
CA PRO A 205 -19.18 -16.55 14.63
C PRO A 205 -20.46 -16.53 15.46
N ARG A 206 -20.85 -17.69 15.99
CA ARG A 206 -22.01 -17.78 16.88
C ARG A 206 -21.66 -17.22 18.26
N PHE A 207 -22.60 -16.49 18.84
CA PHE A 207 -22.47 -15.90 20.16
C PHE A 207 -23.81 -15.84 20.88
N THR A 208 -23.74 -15.66 22.19
CA THR A 208 -24.86 -15.32 23.06
C THR A 208 -24.60 -13.97 23.71
N ALA A 209 -25.62 -13.16 23.96
CA ALA A 209 -25.47 -11.84 24.56
C ALA A 209 -26.63 -11.52 25.53
N SER A 210 -26.43 -10.54 26.42
CA SER A 210 -27.55 -9.92 27.16
C SER A 210 -28.25 -8.89 26.28
N ILE A 211 -29.56 -8.72 26.47
CA ILE A 211 -30.38 -7.75 25.72
C ILE A 211 -30.70 -6.56 26.64
N LEU A 212 -30.61 -5.34 26.11
CA LEU A 212 -31.05 -4.13 26.82
C LEU A 212 -32.53 -4.24 27.20
N ASP A 213 -32.84 -4.01 28.49
CA ASP A 213 -34.18 -4.06 29.06
C ASP A 213 -34.90 -5.42 29.04
N SER A 214 -34.17 -6.53 28.87
CA SER A 214 -34.72 -7.88 29.01
C SER A 214 -33.94 -8.74 29.99
N ASP A 215 -34.66 -9.59 30.73
CA ASP A 215 -34.09 -10.73 31.46
C ASP A 215 -33.86 -11.95 30.53
N GLU A 216 -34.32 -11.89 29.27
CA GLU A 216 -34.09 -12.91 28.25
C GLU A 216 -32.70 -12.73 27.60
N GLY A 217 -31.99 -13.85 27.41
CA GLY A 217 -30.73 -13.87 26.67
C GLY A 217 -30.95 -13.95 25.16
N PHE A 218 -30.03 -13.38 24.41
CA PHE A 218 -29.92 -13.56 22.96
C PHE A 218 -29.05 -14.77 22.63
N ASP A 219 -29.53 -15.67 21.76
CA ASP A 219 -28.70 -16.63 21.03
C ASP A 219 -28.82 -16.33 19.53
N MET A 220 -27.68 -16.14 18.86
CA MET A 220 -27.61 -15.93 17.43
C MET A 220 -28.16 -17.12 16.62
N ALA A 221 -28.04 -18.36 17.14
CA ALA A 221 -28.52 -19.55 16.48
C ALA A 221 -30.04 -19.55 16.26
N ASP A 222 -30.79 -18.94 17.16
CA ASP A 222 -32.26 -18.81 17.09
C ASP A 222 -32.71 -17.73 16.08
N GLN A 223 -31.80 -16.86 15.63
CA GLN A 223 -32.07 -15.81 14.64
C GLN A 223 -31.87 -16.25 13.19
N LEU A 224 -31.36 -17.46 12.97
CA LEU A 224 -31.11 -18.02 11.64
C LEU A 224 -32.42 -18.35 10.90
N GLY A 225 -32.34 -18.51 9.58
CA GLY A 225 -33.51 -18.65 8.70
C GLY A 225 -34.08 -17.33 8.20
N ARG A 226 -33.57 -16.18 8.67
CA ARG A 226 -33.81 -14.84 8.12
C ARG A 226 -32.48 -14.09 7.97
N PRO A 227 -32.29 -13.26 6.92
CA PRO A 227 -31.14 -12.38 6.84
C PRO A 227 -31.04 -11.43 8.04
N MET A 228 -29.82 -11.03 8.39
CA MET A 228 -29.51 -10.23 9.56
C MET A 228 -28.51 -9.13 9.23
N VAL A 229 -28.68 -7.98 9.87
CA VAL A 229 -27.69 -6.91 9.99
C VAL A 229 -27.20 -6.92 11.44
N LEU A 230 -25.91 -7.16 11.64
CA LEU A 230 -25.25 -7.01 12.94
C LEU A 230 -24.36 -5.78 12.89
N ILE A 231 -24.61 -4.78 13.75
CA ILE A 231 -23.81 -3.56 13.84
C ILE A 231 -23.13 -3.45 15.21
N PHE A 232 -21.81 -3.45 15.23
CA PHE A 232 -21.02 -3.10 16.40
C PHE A 232 -20.99 -1.58 16.52
N PHE A 233 -21.39 -1.03 17.66
CA PHE A 233 -21.55 0.41 17.81
C PHE A 233 -21.21 0.94 19.20
N LEU A 234 -21.01 2.26 19.26
CA LEU A 234 -20.96 3.03 20.50
C LEU A 234 -22.11 4.04 20.50
N HIS A 235 -22.86 4.10 21.60
CA HIS A 235 -23.96 5.05 21.76
C HIS A 235 -23.54 6.53 21.62
N THR A 236 -22.25 6.85 21.81
CA THR A 236 -21.69 8.21 21.67
C THR A 236 -21.06 8.51 20.30
N CYS A 237 -21.11 7.58 19.35
CA CYS A 237 -20.45 7.73 18.04
C CYS A 237 -21.41 8.27 16.97
N SER A 238 -21.13 9.47 16.43
CA SER A 238 -21.90 10.12 15.36
C SER A 238 -21.97 9.29 14.06
N HIS A 239 -20.89 8.58 13.73
CA HIS A 239 -20.84 7.65 12.60
C HIS A 239 -21.77 6.46 12.81
N CYS A 240 -21.89 5.95 14.05
CA CYS A 240 -22.84 4.91 14.39
C CYS A 240 -24.29 5.41 14.30
N HIS A 241 -24.59 6.62 14.78
CA HIS A 241 -25.93 7.22 14.64
C HIS A 241 -26.35 7.37 13.17
N SER A 242 -25.42 7.80 12.32
CA SER A 242 -25.64 7.95 10.88
C SER A 242 -25.95 6.60 10.21
N ALA A 243 -25.24 5.54 10.59
CA ALA A 243 -25.51 4.18 10.14
C ALA A 243 -26.88 3.66 10.61
N LEU A 244 -27.27 3.93 11.85
CA LEU A 244 -28.55 3.51 12.41
C LEU A 244 -29.74 4.25 11.77
N GLU A 245 -29.64 5.56 11.51
CA GLU A 245 -30.65 6.30 10.73
C GLU A 245 -30.77 5.79 9.29
N PHE A 246 -29.65 5.42 8.66
CA PHE A 246 -29.67 4.74 7.37
C PHE A 246 -30.44 3.41 7.44
N PHE A 247 -30.28 2.59 8.50
CA PHE A 247 -31.04 1.34 8.63
C PHE A 247 -32.52 1.57 8.96
N LYS A 248 -32.84 2.53 9.83
CA LYS A 248 -34.21 2.95 10.16
C LYS A 248 -35.03 3.26 8.91
N THR A 249 -34.42 4.00 7.98
CA THR A 249 -35.05 4.37 6.69
C THR A 249 -34.96 3.27 5.63
N SER A 250 -33.82 2.58 5.49
CA SER A 250 -33.58 1.61 4.41
C SER A 250 -34.26 0.27 4.64
N LEU A 251 -34.39 -0.19 5.88
CA LEU A 251 -35.12 -1.44 6.18
C LEU A 251 -36.64 -1.25 6.05
N ALA A 252 -37.15 -0.05 6.37
CA ALA A 252 -38.57 0.26 6.27
C ALA A 252 -39.13 0.15 4.84
N VAL A 253 -38.31 0.48 3.82
CA VAL A 253 -38.71 0.40 2.39
C VAL A 253 -38.56 -1.00 1.78
N LEU A 254 -37.95 -1.96 2.49
CA LEU A 254 -37.89 -3.35 2.04
C LEU A 254 -39.21 -4.08 2.28
N PRO A 255 -39.59 -5.07 1.42
CA PRO A 255 -40.73 -5.94 1.66
C PRO A 255 -40.63 -6.63 3.02
N GLU A 256 -41.73 -6.69 3.75
CA GLU A 256 -41.75 -7.13 5.15
C GLU A 256 -41.30 -8.59 5.32
N ASP A 257 -41.69 -9.46 4.39
CA ASP A 257 -41.29 -10.88 4.31
C ASP A 257 -39.78 -11.06 4.03
N LYS A 258 -39.16 -10.06 3.42
CA LYS A 258 -37.74 -10.03 3.05
C LYS A 258 -36.87 -9.20 3.99
N ARG A 259 -37.47 -8.46 4.93
CA ARG A 259 -36.75 -7.48 5.76
C ARG A 259 -35.75 -8.18 6.69
N PRO A 260 -34.44 -7.83 6.61
CA PRO A 260 -33.44 -8.34 7.53
C PRO A 260 -33.72 -7.93 8.98
N GLN A 261 -33.28 -8.75 9.92
CA GLN A 261 -33.32 -8.45 11.36
C GLN A 261 -32.11 -7.58 11.72
N LEU A 262 -32.32 -6.40 12.31
CA LEU A 262 -31.22 -5.54 12.79
C LEU A 262 -30.95 -5.84 14.26
N PHE A 263 -29.70 -6.10 14.61
CA PHE A 263 -29.21 -6.19 15.98
C PHE A 263 -27.99 -5.29 16.13
N GLY A 264 -27.94 -4.49 17.20
CA GLY A 264 -26.77 -3.65 17.50
C GLY A 264 -26.06 -4.14 18.74
N LEU A 265 -24.76 -4.40 18.64
CA LEU A 265 -23.91 -4.79 19.76
C LEU A 265 -23.19 -3.56 20.31
N GLU A 266 -23.49 -3.16 21.54
CA GLU A 266 -22.92 -1.99 22.18
C GLU A 266 -21.67 -2.35 22.99
N ILE A 267 -20.54 -1.77 22.61
CA ILE A 267 -19.21 -2.20 23.08
C ILE A 267 -18.67 -1.43 24.30
N SER A 268 -19.51 -0.66 25.00
CA SER A 268 -19.11 0.11 26.20
C SER A 268 -19.61 -0.46 27.52
N GLY A 269 -20.61 -1.35 27.50
CA GLY A 269 -21.24 -1.92 28.70
C GLY A 269 -22.06 -0.93 29.54
N ARG A 270 -22.42 0.26 28.99
CA ARG A 270 -23.03 1.37 29.76
C ARG A 270 -24.55 1.43 29.65
N THR A 271 -25.23 0.35 30.02
CA THR A 271 -26.68 0.11 29.86
C THR A 271 -27.59 1.35 30.00
N HIS A 272 -27.47 2.13 31.08
CA HIS A 272 -28.34 3.28 31.33
C HIS A 272 -28.06 4.46 30.36
N ALA A 273 -26.79 4.78 30.11
CA ALA A 273 -26.40 5.86 29.19
C ALA A 273 -26.74 5.51 27.74
N VAL A 274 -26.57 4.23 27.37
CA VAL A 274 -26.97 3.68 26.06
C VAL A 274 -28.47 3.88 25.84
N ARG A 275 -29.32 3.45 26.78
CA ARG A 275 -30.78 3.63 26.68
C ARG A 275 -31.16 5.09 26.50
N GLN A 276 -30.68 5.96 27.40
CA GLN A 276 -31.03 7.38 27.37
C GLN A 276 -30.66 8.01 26.04
N GLN A 277 -29.43 7.81 25.57
CA GLN A 277 -28.94 8.39 24.32
C GLN A 277 -29.71 7.88 23.09
N LEU A 278 -30.07 6.58 23.04
CA LEU A 278 -30.83 6.04 21.93
C LEU A 278 -32.25 6.60 21.87
N ILE A 279 -32.95 6.72 23.00
CA ILE A 279 -34.28 7.35 23.06
C ILE A 279 -34.19 8.83 22.68
N GLU A 280 -33.22 9.58 23.22
CA GLU A 280 -33.02 11.00 22.89
C GLU A 280 -32.66 11.24 21.41
N SER A 281 -32.14 10.22 20.72
CA SER A 281 -31.79 10.26 19.29
C SER A 281 -32.86 9.62 18.39
N GLU A 282 -33.98 9.13 18.94
CA GLU A 282 -35.00 8.32 18.24
C GLU A 282 -34.45 7.05 17.55
N LEU A 283 -33.39 6.45 18.12
CA LEU A 283 -32.69 5.27 17.60
C LEU A 283 -33.03 3.97 18.35
N ASP A 284 -34.08 3.96 19.16
CA ASP A 284 -34.53 2.84 20.00
C ASP A 284 -35.42 1.80 19.26
N PHE A 285 -35.25 1.66 17.94
CA PHE A 285 -36.12 0.85 17.07
C PHE A 285 -35.64 -0.60 16.83
N PHE A 286 -34.56 -1.04 17.49
CA PHE A 286 -33.94 -2.36 17.29
C PHE A 286 -33.40 -2.94 18.62
N PRO A 287 -33.24 -4.28 18.75
CA PRO A 287 -32.66 -4.89 19.95
C PRO A 287 -31.18 -4.53 20.09
N VAL A 288 -30.84 -3.97 21.25
CA VAL A 288 -29.46 -3.67 21.65
C VAL A 288 -28.92 -4.80 22.50
N LEU A 289 -27.75 -5.31 22.13
CA LEU A 289 -27.03 -6.42 22.75
C LEU A 289 -25.75 -5.88 23.42
N PHE A 290 -25.25 -6.55 24.45
CA PHE A 290 -23.96 -6.18 25.09
C PHE A 290 -22.90 -7.28 24.95
N ASP A 291 -21.65 -6.83 24.82
CA ASP A 291 -20.42 -7.64 24.73
C ASP A 291 -19.50 -7.30 25.91
N ASP A 292 -20.00 -7.56 27.13
CA ASP A 292 -19.37 -7.11 28.38
C ASP A 292 -17.97 -7.73 28.64
N ASP A 293 -17.66 -8.87 28.01
CA ASP A 293 -16.36 -9.55 28.09
C ASP A 293 -15.46 -9.35 26.84
N GLY A 294 -15.98 -8.70 25.78
CA GLY A 294 -15.27 -8.48 24.52
C GLY A 294 -15.17 -9.73 23.61
N GLY A 295 -15.74 -10.86 24.02
CA GLY A 295 -15.61 -12.13 23.29
C GLY A 295 -16.23 -12.09 21.89
N VAL A 296 -17.29 -11.30 21.69
CA VAL A 296 -17.95 -11.17 20.39
C VAL A 296 -17.14 -10.25 19.46
N GLN A 297 -16.59 -9.14 19.97
CA GLN A 297 -15.64 -8.29 19.23
C GLN A 297 -14.41 -9.07 18.76
N ASP A 298 -13.80 -9.88 19.63
CA ASP A 298 -12.65 -10.72 19.29
C ASP A 298 -13.01 -11.77 18.22
N ALA A 299 -14.17 -12.43 18.36
CA ALA A 299 -14.64 -13.44 17.40
C ALA A 299 -14.90 -12.85 15.99
N TYR A 300 -15.52 -11.66 15.91
CA TYR A 300 -15.78 -10.95 14.65
C TYR A 300 -14.60 -10.10 14.17
N ARG A 301 -13.51 -10.01 14.95
CA ARG A 301 -12.30 -9.21 14.67
C ARG A 301 -12.61 -7.71 14.49
N VAL A 302 -13.43 -7.16 15.37
CA VAL A 302 -13.87 -5.75 15.36
C VAL A 302 -12.87 -4.90 16.13
N PHE A 303 -11.77 -4.55 15.45
CA PHE A 303 -10.63 -3.89 16.10
C PHE A 303 -10.39 -2.45 15.65
N ALA A 304 -10.76 -2.09 14.42
CA ALA A 304 -10.33 -0.85 13.78
C ALA A 304 -11.30 0.33 13.94
N GLY A 305 -12.39 0.16 14.68
CA GLY A 305 -13.33 1.21 15.03
C GLY A 305 -14.79 0.77 14.92
N VAL A 306 -15.70 1.71 15.18
CA VAL A 306 -17.15 1.53 15.00
C VAL A 306 -17.74 2.71 14.22
N PRO A 307 -18.80 2.51 13.41
CA PRO A 307 -19.57 1.27 13.27
C PRO A 307 -18.81 0.18 12.50
N ASP A 308 -19.06 -1.08 12.84
CA ASP A 308 -18.62 -2.24 12.05
C ASP A 308 -19.84 -3.11 11.77
N ILE A 309 -20.18 -3.25 10.50
CA ILE A 309 -21.49 -3.67 10.03
C ILE A 309 -21.33 -4.95 9.23
N PHE A 310 -22.01 -6.02 9.67
CA PHE A 310 -22.02 -7.31 9.01
C PHE A 310 -23.41 -7.57 8.43
N LEU A 311 -23.46 -7.87 7.13
CA LEU A 311 -24.64 -8.39 6.46
C LEU A 311 -24.53 -9.92 6.42
N ILE A 312 -25.50 -10.60 7.03
CA ILE A 312 -25.49 -12.04 7.26
C ILE A 312 -26.72 -12.65 6.58
N ASP A 313 -26.56 -13.74 5.82
CA ASP A 313 -27.68 -14.43 5.19
C ASP A 313 -28.47 -15.33 6.17
N ALA A 314 -29.53 -15.96 5.67
CA ALA A 314 -30.38 -16.85 6.46
C ALA A 314 -29.63 -18.10 6.96
N GLU A 315 -28.58 -18.53 6.26
CA GLU A 315 -27.70 -19.65 6.58
C GLU A 315 -26.62 -19.31 7.62
N GLY A 316 -26.49 -18.02 7.99
CA GLY A 316 -25.51 -17.54 8.95
C GLY A 316 -24.11 -17.32 8.36
N ARG A 317 -24.00 -17.02 7.06
CA ARG A 317 -22.75 -16.61 6.39
C ARG A 317 -22.69 -15.11 6.20
N ILE A 318 -21.50 -14.55 6.35
CA ILE A 318 -21.23 -13.12 6.14
C ILE A 318 -21.18 -12.86 4.62
N GLN A 319 -22.16 -12.10 4.14
CA GLN A 319 -22.28 -11.68 2.74
C GLN A 319 -21.53 -10.38 2.45
N ALA A 320 -21.46 -9.48 3.43
CA ALA A 320 -20.64 -8.27 3.37
C ALA A 320 -20.23 -7.79 4.76
N ARG A 321 -19.13 -7.01 4.81
CA ARG A 321 -18.71 -6.22 5.98
C ARG A 321 -18.45 -4.78 5.52
N THR A 322 -18.92 -3.80 6.29
CA THR A 322 -18.60 -2.36 6.12
C THR A 322 -18.07 -1.83 7.44
N GLN A 323 -16.83 -1.33 7.44
CA GLN A 323 -16.13 -0.86 8.63
C GLN A 323 -15.91 0.65 8.55
N GLY A 324 -16.40 1.40 9.53
CA GLY A 324 -16.48 2.86 9.51
C GLY A 324 -17.77 3.38 8.86
N TRP A 325 -17.89 4.71 8.73
CA TRP A 325 -19.00 5.36 8.01
C TRP A 325 -18.59 6.66 7.33
N THR A 326 -18.68 6.69 6.01
CA THR A 326 -18.26 7.76 5.10
C THR A 326 -19.44 8.31 4.29
N GLY A 327 -20.55 8.59 4.99
CA GLY A 327 -21.73 9.28 4.44
C GLY A 327 -22.24 8.64 3.15
N GLN A 328 -22.31 9.42 2.06
CA GLN A 328 -22.92 9.01 0.80
C GLN A 328 -22.31 7.72 0.20
N ARG A 329 -21.02 7.43 0.40
CA ARG A 329 -20.40 6.20 -0.13
C ARG A 329 -21.01 4.97 0.54
N ASP A 330 -20.93 4.90 1.86
CA ASP A 330 -21.34 3.70 2.60
C ASP A 330 -22.85 3.51 2.59
N GLU A 331 -23.64 4.60 2.58
CA GLU A 331 -25.07 4.54 2.29
C GLU A 331 -25.37 3.90 0.92
N SER A 332 -24.60 4.26 -0.11
CA SER A 332 -24.78 3.72 -1.46
C SER A 332 -24.39 2.25 -1.52
N LEU A 333 -23.21 1.89 -0.99
CA LEU A 333 -22.71 0.53 -0.94
C LEU A 333 -23.62 -0.40 -0.14
N LEU A 334 -23.99 -0.04 1.09
CA LEU A 334 -24.88 -0.86 1.93
C LEU A 334 -26.29 -0.96 1.35
N ARG A 335 -26.82 0.08 0.69
CA ARG A 335 -28.13 -0.03 0.01
C ARG A 335 -28.09 -1.01 -1.15
N MET A 336 -26.98 -1.04 -1.90
CA MET A 336 -26.74 -2.04 -2.95
C MET A 336 -26.61 -3.45 -2.35
N GLN A 337 -25.79 -3.62 -1.32
CA GLN A 337 -25.57 -4.91 -0.66
C GLN A 337 -26.81 -5.45 0.04
N LEU A 338 -27.60 -4.62 0.72
CA LEU A 338 -28.90 -5.00 1.29
C LEU A 338 -29.87 -5.48 0.21
N SER A 339 -29.95 -4.75 -0.92
CA SER A 339 -30.81 -5.13 -2.04
C SER A 339 -30.44 -6.52 -2.60
N ARG A 340 -29.13 -6.78 -2.70
CA ARG A 340 -28.59 -8.08 -3.08
C ARG A 340 -28.91 -9.17 -2.05
N LEU A 341 -28.65 -8.92 -0.77
CA LEU A 341 -28.86 -9.85 0.36
C LEU A 341 -30.29 -10.41 0.38
N VAL A 342 -31.27 -9.57 0.07
CA VAL A 342 -32.70 -9.95 0.12
C VAL A 342 -33.31 -10.31 -1.24
N GLY A 343 -32.49 -10.32 -2.31
CA GLY A 343 -32.91 -10.65 -3.66
C GLY A 343 -34.01 -9.71 -4.20
N VAL A 344 -33.77 -8.40 -4.12
CA VAL A 344 -34.57 -7.36 -4.81
C VAL A 344 -33.67 -6.64 -5.84
N PRO A 345 -34.24 -5.92 -6.83
CA PRO A 345 -33.44 -5.22 -7.82
C PRO A 345 -32.42 -4.27 -7.19
N ILE A 346 -31.14 -4.46 -7.53
CA ILE A 346 -30.03 -3.67 -6.98
C ILE A 346 -30.03 -2.29 -7.67
N PRO A 347 -30.17 -1.17 -6.94
CA PRO A 347 -30.05 0.16 -7.52
C PRO A 347 -28.59 0.45 -7.86
N MET A 348 -28.29 0.99 -9.04
CA MET A 348 -26.91 1.35 -9.42
C MET A 348 -26.52 2.70 -8.80
N LEU A 349 -25.83 2.68 -7.66
CA LEU A 349 -25.51 3.86 -6.84
C LEU A 349 -24.02 4.20 -6.89
N LEU A 350 -23.55 4.58 -8.08
CA LEU A 350 -22.19 5.05 -8.30
C LEU A 350 -21.99 6.49 -7.80
N ALA A 351 -20.76 6.85 -7.43
CA ALA A 351 -20.40 8.22 -7.06
C ALA A 351 -20.76 9.19 -8.20
N ARG A 352 -21.35 10.35 -7.91
CA ARG A 352 -21.78 11.32 -8.96
C ARG A 352 -20.65 12.18 -9.50
N THR A 353 -19.64 12.39 -8.67
CA THR A 353 -18.41 13.17 -8.92
C THR A 353 -17.30 12.42 -8.18
N GLY A 354 -16.14 12.22 -8.81
CA GLY A 354 -15.11 11.31 -8.25
C GLY A 354 -15.47 9.83 -8.37
N TYR A 355 -14.66 8.99 -7.72
CA TYR A 355 -14.58 7.55 -7.94
C TYR A 355 -15.45 6.77 -6.94
N SER A 356 -15.83 5.54 -7.32
CA SER A 356 -16.74 4.68 -6.53
C SER A 356 -16.00 3.67 -5.65
N GLY A 357 -14.82 3.21 -6.07
CA GLY A 357 -14.10 2.11 -5.43
C GLY A 357 -14.59 0.72 -5.88
N ASN A 358 -13.73 -0.26 -5.63
CA ASN A 358 -13.86 -1.62 -6.19
C ASN A 358 -15.07 -2.39 -5.64
N GLU A 359 -15.45 -2.13 -4.39
CA GLU A 359 -16.50 -2.89 -3.68
C GLU A 359 -17.89 -2.59 -4.22
N ILE A 360 -18.14 -1.36 -4.70
CA ILE A 360 -19.40 -0.98 -5.36
C ILE A 360 -19.58 -1.77 -6.65
N CYS A 361 -18.50 -1.98 -7.42
CA CYS A 361 -18.51 -2.79 -8.63
C CYS A 361 -18.82 -4.27 -8.30
N GLY A 362 -18.16 -4.82 -7.27
CA GLY A 362 -18.30 -6.21 -6.84
C GLY A 362 -19.70 -6.62 -6.36
N VAL A 363 -20.59 -5.68 -6.03
CA VAL A 363 -21.98 -6.02 -5.69
C VAL A 363 -22.71 -6.63 -6.90
N CYS A 364 -22.44 -6.15 -8.12
CA CYS A 364 -23.05 -6.64 -9.36
C CYS A 364 -22.09 -7.47 -10.24
N HIS A 365 -20.79 -7.14 -10.23
CA HIS A 365 -19.73 -7.76 -11.03
C HIS A 365 -18.83 -8.63 -10.15
N GLU A 366 -19.45 -9.63 -9.55
CA GLU A 366 -18.83 -10.45 -8.50
C GLU A 366 -17.67 -11.30 -9.02
N ALA A 367 -17.84 -11.97 -10.16
CA ALA A 367 -16.79 -12.81 -10.73
C ALA A 367 -15.59 -11.95 -11.22
N GLU A 368 -15.86 -10.78 -11.78
CA GLU A 368 -14.83 -9.80 -12.15
C GLU A 368 -14.07 -9.28 -10.92
N PHE A 369 -14.79 -8.96 -9.84
CA PHE A 369 -14.20 -8.52 -8.57
C PHE A 369 -13.35 -9.62 -7.90
N GLU A 370 -13.85 -10.86 -7.82
CA GLU A 370 -13.07 -11.99 -7.29
C GLU A 370 -11.82 -12.28 -8.14
N THR A 371 -11.95 -12.29 -9.47
CA THR A 371 -10.78 -12.52 -10.36
C THR A 371 -9.76 -11.38 -10.28
N TRP A 372 -10.20 -10.14 -10.05
CA TRP A 372 -9.31 -9.01 -9.76
C TRP A 372 -8.52 -9.21 -8.47
N GLN A 373 -9.14 -9.71 -7.39
CA GLN A 373 -8.45 -9.93 -6.10
C GLN A 373 -7.22 -10.85 -6.20
N PHE A 374 -7.19 -11.80 -7.15
CA PHE A 374 -6.03 -12.65 -7.39
C PHE A 374 -4.88 -11.98 -8.18
N THR A 375 -5.12 -10.83 -8.80
CA THR A 375 -4.10 -10.10 -9.57
C THR A 375 -3.17 -9.29 -8.65
N THR A 376 -1.94 -9.03 -9.10
CA THR A 376 -1.00 -8.14 -8.39
C THR A 376 -1.52 -6.71 -8.23
N HIS A 377 -2.42 -6.27 -9.12
CA HIS A 377 -3.09 -4.96 -9.04
C HIS A 377 -3.88 -4.77 -7.74
N ALA A 378 -4.60 -5.80 -7.28
CA ALA A 378 -5.39 -5.79 -6.04
C ALA A 378 -4.58 -5.86 -4.73
N GLY A 379 -3.27 -5.60 -4.81
CA GLY A 379 -2.37 -5.42 -3.67
C GLY A 379 -1.19 -4.50 -4.01
N ALA A 380 -1.35 -3.67 -5.04
CA ALA A 380 -0.33 -2.73 -5.51
C ALA A 380 0.01 -1.68 -4.46
N PHE A 381 -0.96 -1.08 -3.76
CA PHE A 381 -0.67 -0.07 -2.75
C PHE A 381 0.09 -0.67 -1.55
N ASN A 382 -0.18 -1.93 -1.21
CA ASN A 382 0.55 -2.64 -0.15
C ASN A 382 2.03 -2.87 -0.48
N THR A 383 2.46 -2.84 -1.75
CA THR A 383 3.90 -2.86 -2.06
C THR A 383 4.56 -1.54 -1.66
N LEU A 384 3.90 -0.40 -1.89
CA LEU A 384 4.38 0.91 -1.46
C LEU A 384 4.54 1.00 0.06
N VAL A 385 3.55 0.50 0.82
CA VAL A 385 3.64 0.45 2.30
C VAL A 385 4.83 -0.40 2.76
N LYS A 386 5.08 -1.55 2.12
CA LYS A 386 6.24 -2.41 2.41
C LYS A 386 7.60 -1.79 2.02
N HIS A 387 7.61 -0.81 1.12
CA HIS A 387 8.81 -0.11 0.67
C HIS A 387 9.00 1.27 1.29
N GLY A 388 7.99 1.82 1.97
CA GLY A 388 8.03 3.21 2.43
C GLY A 388 7.96 4.19 1.27
N ALA A 389 7.08 3.91 0.30
CA ALA A 389 6.80 4.76 -0.85
C ALA A 389 5.31 5.14 -0.93
N ASP A 390 4.54 4.82 0.11
CA ASP A 390 3.08 5.04 0.23
C ASP A 390 2.66 6.51 0.34
N THR A 391 3.63 7.42 0.41
CA THR A 391 3.46 8.87 0.42
C THR A 391 4.22 9.59 -0.71
N ASP A 392 4.90 8.85 -1.59
CA ASP A 392 5.63 9.39 -2.75
C ASP A 392 4.66 9.60 -3.94
N PRO A 393 4.47 10.84 -4.43
CA PRO A 393 3.57 11.10 -5.55
C PRO A 393 3.92 10.37 -6.85
N GLU A 394 5.20 10.11 -7.16
CA GLU A 394 5.57 9.34 -8.35
C GLU A 394 5.05 7.89 -8.22
N CYS A 395 5.26 7.27 -7.06
CA CYS A 395 4.84 5.90 -6.79
C CYS A 395 3.31 5.76 -6.64
N VAL A 396 2.68 6.64 -5.84
CA VAL A 396 1.25 6.58 -5.55
C VAL A 396 0.42 6.75 -6.82
N SER A 397 0.85 7.60 -7.77
CA SER A 397 0.13 7.84 -9.03
C SER A 397 -0.26 6.58 -9.81
N CYS A 398 0.59 5.55 -9.76
CA CYS A 398 0.41 4.30 -10.49
C CYS A 398 -0.21 3.15 -9.65
N HIS A 399 -0.37 3.34 -8.33
CA HIS A 399 -0.71 2.27 -7.38
C HIS A 399 -2.09 2.43 -6.71
N VAL A 400 -2.86 3.46 -7.06
CA VAL A 400 -4.18 3.79 -6.50
C VAL A 400 -5.15 4.25 -7.59
N VAL A 401 -6.42 4.42 -7.24
CA VAL A 401 -7.46 4.94 -8.14
C VAL A 401 -7.51 6.48 -8.10
N GLY A 402 -7.15 7.13 -9.22
CA GLY A 402 -7.43 8.55 -9.45
C GLY A 402 -6.60 9.54 -8.62
N PHE A 403 -5.34 9.22 -8.30
CA PHE A 403 -4.47 10.15 -7.59
C PHE A 403 -4.35 11.50 -8.31
N GLY A 404 -4.49 12.60 -7.58
CA GLY A 404 -4.49 13.96 -8.13
C GLY A 404 -5.78 14.39 -8.86
N GLU A 405 -6.68 13.45 -9.16
CA GLU A 405 -7.96 13.72 -9.82
C GLU A 405 -9.08 14.09 -8.83
N THR A 406 -10.10 14.80 -9.32
CA THR A 406 -11.19 15.29 -8.46
C THR A 406 -12.00 14.13 -7.87
N GLY A 407 -11.84 13.91 -6.56
CA GLY A 407 -12.52 12.85 -5.81
C GLY A 407 -11.93 11.46 -6.03
N GLY A 408 -10.65 11.38 -6.42
CA GLY A 408 -9.84 10.16 -6.36
C GLY A 408 -9.07 10.01 -5.04
N PHE A 409 -8.07 9.13 -5.00
CA PHE A 409 -7.30 8.83 -3.80
C PHE A 409 -6.53 10.05 -3.27
N VAL A 410 -6.58 10.22 -1.93
CA VAL A 410 -5.85 11.24 -1.17
C VAL A 410 -4.90 10.58 -0.17
N ASP A 411 -5.43 9.70 0.68
CA ASP A 411 -4.67 8.89 1.63
C ASP A 411 -5.46 7.65 2.11
N SER A 412 -4.77 6.73 2.77
CA SER A 412 -5.35 5.52 3.37
C SER A 412 -6.33 5.77 4.52
N ALA A 413 -6.33 6.95 5.14
CA ALA A 413 -7.21 7.25 6.27
C ALA A 413 -8.60 7.70 5.81
N THR A 414 -8.66 8.38 4.67
CA THR A 414 -9.88 9.01 4.13
C THR A 414 -10.40 8.32 2.87
N THR A 415 -9.54 7.66 2.10
CA THR A 415 -9.87 7.07 0.79
C THR A 415 -9.37 5.62 0.63
N ALA A 416 -9.39 4.83 1.72
CA ALA A 416 -8.95 3.42 1.73
C ALA A 416 -9.58 2.56 0.60
N ASN A 417 -10.81 2.86 0.19
CA ASN A 417 -11.52 2.16 -0.88
C ASN A 417 -11.03 2.49 -2.31
N LEU A 418 -10.09 3.43 -2.43
CA LEU A 418 -9.41 3.83 -3.66
C LEU A 418 -7.94 3.40 -3.65
N GLU A 419 -7.49 2.65 -2.64
CA GLU A 419 -6.22 1.92 -2.70
C GLU A 419 -6.24 0.89 -3.84
N ASP A 420 -5.03 0.48 -4.22
CA ASP A 420 -4.75 -0.53 -5.25
C ASP A 420 -5.10 -0.08 -6.68
N VAL A 421 -4.58 -0.81 -7.67
CA VAL A 421 -4.94 -0.61 -9.07
C VAL A 421 -6.33 -1.22 -9.29
N GLY A 422 -7.34 -0.39 -9.08
CA GLY A 422 -8.74 -0.79 -9.06
C GLY A 422 -9.40 -0.94 -10.43
N CYS A 423 -10.68 -1.33 -10.41
CA CYS A 423 -11.53 -1.41 -11.58
C CYS A 423 -11.47 -0.09 -12.38
N GLU A 424 -11.70 1.04 -11.71
CA GLU A 424 -11.80 2.36 -12.34
C GLU A 424 -10.45 2.90 -12.87
N THR A 425 -9.31 2.27 -12.55
CA THR A 425 -8.02 2.58 -13.19
C THR A 425 -7.98 2.04 -14.62
N CYS A 426 -8.36 0.78 -14.83
CA CYS A 426 -8.43 0.18 -16.17
C CYS A 426 -9.64 0.66 -16.98
N HIS A 427 -10.75 0.92 -16.30
CA HIS A 427 -12.06 1.10 -16.89
C HIS A 427 -12.56 2.55 -16.93
N GLY A 428 -11.82 3.46 -16.27
CA GLY A 428 -12.29 4.81 -16.01
C GLY A 428 -13.39 4.85 -14.94
N ARG A 429 -13.66 6.08 -14.51
CA ARG A 429 -14.62 6.44 -13.46
C ARG A 429 -16.03 5.87 -13.71
N GLY A 430 -16.53 5.06 -12.78
CA GLY A 430 -17.83 4.39 -12.87
C GLY A 430 -17.99 3.43 -14.06
N GLY A 431 -16.90 3.06 -14.74
CA GLY A 431 -16.92 2.19 -15.91
C GLY A 431 -17.83 2.72 -17.04
N PRO A 432 -18.51 1.84 -17.80
CA PRO A 432 -19.29 2.23 -18.97
C PRO A 432 -20.64 2.87 -18.57
N HIS A 433 -20.90 2.95 -17.26
CA HIS A 433 -22.11 3.56 -16.70
C HIS A 433 -21.96 5.08 -16.53
N GLN A 434 -20.73 5.60 -16.52
CA GLN A 434 -20.46 7.03 -16.30
C GLN A 434 -19.40 7.63 -17.22
N SER A 435 -18.39 6.87 -17.65
CA SER A 435 -17.38 7.36 -18.59
C SER A 435 -17.85 7.23 -20.04
N PRO A 436 -18.14 8.33 -20.76
CA PRO A 436 -18.42 8.26 -22.20
C PRO A 436 -17.20 7.80 -23.01
N ASP A 437 -16.01 8.17 -22.52
CA ASP A 437 -14.70 7.82 -23.08
C ASP A 437 -14.16 6.49 -22.50
N TRP A 438 -15.04 5.61 -21.99
CA TRP A 438 -14.71 4.23 -21.65
C TRP A 438 -13.94 3.56 -22.80
N VAL A 439 -13.01 2.66 -22.46
CA VAL A 439 -12.18 1.87 -23.39
C VAL A 439 -13.01 1.05 -24.40
N GLN A 440 -13.37 1.69 -25.52
CA GLN A 440 -14.13 1.06 -26.58
C GLN A 440 -13.31 -0.05 -27.25
N ASN A 441 -13.99 -1.05 -27.81
CA ASN A 441 -13.37 -2.22 -28.45
C ASN A 441 -12.46 -3.10 -27.57
N ARG A 442 -12.32 -2.79 -26.27
CA ARG A 442 -11.48 -3.53 -25.29
C ARG A 442 -9.96 -3.45 -25.56
N ASP A 443 -9.51 -2.39 -26.24
CA ASP A 443 -8.08 -2.12 -26.39
C ASP A 443 -7.55 -1.35 -25.17
N TYR A 444 -7.06 -2.09 -24.18
CA TYR A 444 -6.51 -1.53 -22.95
C TYR A 444 -5.01 -1.17 -23.07
N ALA A 445 -4.36 -1.36 -24.21
CA ALA A 445 -2.92 -1.10 -24.34
C ALA A 445 -2.52 0.34 -23.94
N PRO A 446 -3.26 1.40 -24.35
CA PRO A 446 -2.97 2.76 -23.91
C PRO A 446 -3.15 2.98 -22.40
N VAL A 447 -4.07 2.24 -21.77
CA VAL A 447 -4.34 2.35 -20.32
C VAL A 447 -3.28 1.59 -19.51
N CYS A 448 -2.79 0.45 -20.00
CA CYS A 448 -1.65 -0.21 -19.38
C CYS A 448 -0.38 0.67 -19.46
N ALA A 449 -0.17 1.34 -20.60
CA ALA A 449 0.99 2.18 -20.85
C ALA A 449 1.05 3.47 -19.99
N THR A 450 0.01 3.84 -19.23
CA THR A 450 0.10 4.97 -18.29
C THR A 450 0.96 4.67 -17.07
N CYS A 451 1.16 3.38 -16.76
CA CYS A 451 1.97 2.91 -15.63
C CYS A 451 3.07 1.91 -16.08
N HIS A 452 2.84 1.17 -17.16
CA HIS A 452 3.79 0.22 -17.74
C HIS A 452 4.43 0.80 -19.01
N ASP A 453 5.33 1.76 -18.79
CA ASP A 453 6.19 2.34 -19.83
C ASP A 453 7.66 1.87 -19.70
N ASP A 454 8.52 2.35 -20.60
CA ASP A 454 9.95 2.04 -20.61
C ASP A 454 10.72 2.53 -19.36
N LYS A 455 10.20 3.49 -18.57
CA LYS A 455 10.82 3.96 -17.31
C LYS A 455 10.43 3.04 -16.15
N HIS A 456 9.17 2.62 -16.09
CA HIS A 456 8.56 2.00 -14.91
C HIS A 456 8.41 0.47 -15.00
N SER A 457 8.45 -0.13 -16.20
CA SER A 457 8.21 -1.58 -16.36
C SER A 457 9.09 -2.25 -17.42
N LEU A 458 10.20 -2.87 -17.00
CA LEU A 458 11.04 -3.67 -17.92
C LEU A 458 10.28 -4.84 -18.54
N GLY A 459 10.46 -5.03 -19.85
CA GLY A 459 9.92 -6.17 -20.58
C GLY A 459 8.39 -6.23 -20.60
N PHE A 460 7.70 -5.10 -20.41
CA PHE A 460 6.26 -5.05 -20.57
C PHE A 460 5.89 -5.33 -22.03
N ASP A 461 5.17 -6.44 -22.25
CA ASP A 461 4.51 -6.73 -23.51
C ASP A 461 3.02 -6.94 -23.24
N TYR A 462 2.18 -6.07 -23.82
CA TYR A 462 0.74 -6.11 -23.59
C TYR A 462 0.13 -7.46 -23.95
N ALA A 463 0.60 -8.12 -25.02
CA ALA A 463 0.03 -9.37 -25.50
C ALA A 463 0.22 -10.54 -24.51
N THR A 464 1.37 -10.64 -23.85
CA THR A 464 1.69 -11.67 -22.85
C THR A 464 1.23 -11.30 -21.44
N PHE A 465 1.15 -10.01 -21.08
CA PHE A 465 0.72 -9.58 -19.76
C PHE A 465 -0.80 -9.54 -19.60
N ARG A 466 -1.55 -9.05 -20.61
CA ARG A 466 -3.01 -8.90 -20.55
C ARG A 466 -3.77 -10.19 -20.15
N PRO A 467 -3.40 -11.41 -20.60
CA PRO A 467 -3.97 -12.67 -20.08
C PRO A 467 -4.02 -12.78 -18.56
N ARG A 468 -2.97 -12.33 -17.85
CA ARG A 468 -2.80 -12.49 -16.40
C ARG A 468 -3.78 -11.64 -15.57
N ILE A 469 -4.37 -10.61 -16.17
CA ILE A 469 -5.33 -9.68 -15.55
C ILE A 469 -6.73 -9.75 -16.20
N SER A 470 -6.90 -10.60 -17.20
CA SER A 470 -8.16 -10.77 -17.94
C SER A 470 -9.17 -11.55 -17.09
N HIS A 471 -10.25 -10.90 -16.63
CA HIS A 471 -11.32 -11.56 -15.87
C HIS A 471 -11.77 -12.88 -16.52
N ALA A 472 -11.97 -12.87 -17.84
CA ALA A 472 -12.45 -14.02 -18.61
C ALA A 472 -11.49 -15.23 -18.59
N GLU A 473 -10.18 -15.00 -18.54
CA GLU A 473 -9.16 -16.07 -18.47
C GLU A 473 -8.91 -16.50 -17.02
N ASN A 474 -8.96 -15.53 -16.10
CA ASN A 474 -8.86 -15.76 -14.66
C ASN A 474 -10.11 -16.42 -14.04
N MET A 475 -11.22 -16.57 -14.78
CA MET A 475 -12.43 -17.28 -14.30
C MET A 475 -12.12 -18.67 -13.73
N SER A 476 -11.10 -19.35 -14.25
CA SER A 476 -10.64 -20.65 -13.75
C SER A 476 -10.17 -20.61 -12.30
N LEU A 477 -9.61 -19.49 -11.83
CA LEU A 477 -9.11 -19.29 -10.46
C LEU A 477 -10.22 -19.45 -9.41
N LEU A 478 -11.45 -19.07 -9.74
CA LEU A 478 -12.60 -19.13 -8.83
C LEU A 478 -12.95 -20.59 -8.46
N SER A 479 -12.63 -21.54 -9.36
CA SER A 479 -12.86 -22.98 -9.17
C SER A 479 -11.73 -23.71 -8.43
N LEU A 480 -10.63 -23.03 -8.11
CA LEU A 480 -9.50 -23.65 -7.40
C LEU A 480 -9.85 -23.98 -5.94
N PRO A 481 -9.21 -25.00 -5.34
CA PRO A 481 -9.31 -25.25 -3.90
C PRO A 481 -8.81 -24.05 -3.07
N GLU A 482 -9.41 -23.83 -1.90
CA GLU A 482 -9.09 -22.65 -1.07
C GLU A 482 -7.62 -22.58 -0.62
N HIS A 483 -6.93 -23.71 -0.45
CA HIS A 483 -5.49 -23.71 -0.15
C HIS A 483 -4.62 -23.23 -1.32
N GLU A 484 -5.07 -23.44 -2.55
CA GLU A 484 -4.37 -22.98 -3.76
C GLU A 484 -4.65 -21.50 -4.02
N LYS A 485 -5.89 -21.06 -3.77
CA LYS A 485 -6.23 -19.63 -3.71
C LYS A 485 -5.40 -18.88 -2.66
N ALA A 486 -5.23 -19.47 -1.47
CA ALA A 486 -4.36 -18.95 -0.42
C ALA A 486 -2.92 -18.80 -0.90
N ARG A 487 -2.36 -19.86 -1.50
CA ARG A 487 -1.00 -19.85 -2.06
C ARG A 487 -0.80 -18.73 -3.09
N ILE A 488 -1.73 -18.56 -4.03
CA ILE A 488 -1.69 -17.50 -5.04
C ILE A 488 -1.74 -16.10 -4.39
N LEU A 489 -2.61 -15.89 -3.40
CA LEU A 489 -2.72 -14.61 -2.69
C LEU A 489 -1.50 -14.32 -1.79
N ALA A 490 -0.86 -15.34 -1.22
CA ALA A 490 0.38 -15.20 -0.45
C ALA A 490 1.62 -14.95 -1.33
N GLU A 491 1.59 -15.40 -2.59
CA GLU A 491 2.63 -15.11 -3.60
C GLU A 491 2.42 -13.75 -4.30
N ARG A 492 1.23 -13.16 -4.19
CA ARG A 492 0.85 -11.86 -4.77
C ARG A 492 1.78 -10.74 -4.31
N GLY A 493 2.44 -10.08 -5.26
CA GLY A 493 3.37 -8.98 -4.99
C GLY A 493 4.79 -9.43 -4.59
N ARG A 494 5.13 -10.72 -4.69
CA ARG A 494 6.53 -11.15 -4.81
C ARG A 494 7.05 -10.73 -6.20
N PRO A 495 8.32 -10.30 -6.34
CA PRO A 495 8.94 -10.11 -7.65
C PRO A 495 8.79 -11.39 -8.49
N GLY A 496 8.49 -11.22 -9.78
CA GLY A 496 8.54 -12.33 -10.72
C GLY A 496 9.97 -12.83 -10.92
N GLY A 497 10.13 -13.95 -11.63
CA GLY A 497 11.45 -14.37 -12.12
C GLY A 497 12.08 -13.31 -13.05
N SER A 498 13.38 -13.46 -13.32
CA SER A 498 14.22 -12.48 -14.02
C SER A 498 13.50 -11.65 -15.08
N LEU A 499 13.50 -10.33 -14.87
CA LEU A 499 12.93 -9.31 -15.77
C LEU A 499 13.87 -8.97 -16.94
N LEU A 500 15.10 -9.49 -16.89
CA LEU A 500 16.10 -9.28 -17.92
C LEU A 500 15.79 -10.20 -19.12
N PRO A 501 16.03 -9.74 -20.37
CA PRO A 501 15.91 -10.57 -21.55
C PRO A 501 16.67 -11.90 -21.42
N THR A 502 16.16 -12.95 -22.07
CA THR A 502 16.78 -14.30 -22.08
C THR A 502 17.04 -14.82 -23.49
N SER A 503 16.98 -13.94 -24.48
CA SER A 503 17.05 -14.25 -25.93
C SER A 503 18.47 -14.28 -26.50
N ALA A 504 19.49 -14.39 -25.66
CA ALA A 504 20.90 -14.46 -26.05
C ALA A 504 21.70 -15.28 -25.01
N ASP A 505 22.85 -15.81 -25.44
CA ASP A 505 23.84 -16.36 -24.52
C ASP A 505 24.53 -15.23 -23.74
N TYR A 506 24.90 -15.53 -22.50
CA TYR A 506 25.78 -14.69 -21.69
C TYR A 506 27.22 -14.78 -22.20
N VAL A 507 27.97 -13.68 -22.14
CA VAL A 507 29.33 -13.56 -22.73
C VAL A 507 30.43 -13.22 -21.74
N GLY A 508 30.08 -12.90 -20.49
CA GLY A 508 31.03 -12.50 -19.45
C GLY A 508 31.34 -10.99 -19.45
N SER A 509 31.94 -10.50 -18.38
CA SER A 509 32.17 -9.07 -18.17
C SER A 509 33.41 -8.55 -18.89
N GLU A 510 34.39 -9.42 -19.18
CA GLU A 510 35.60 -9.05 -19.93
C GLU A 510 35.27 -8.63 -21.38
N ALA A 511 34.18 -9.17 -21.95
CA ALA A 511 33.67 -8.76 -23.27
C ALA A 511 33.27 -7.27 -23.30
N CYS A 512 32.80 -6.71 -22.18
CA CYS A 512 32.35 -5.31 -22.07
C CYS A 512 33.51 -4.31 -21.94
N GLN A 513 34.65 -4.74 -21.38
CA GLN A 513 35.73 -3.84 -20.94
C GLN A 513 36.27 -2.91 -22.03
N SER A 514 36.38 -3.41 -23.27
CA SER A 514 37.00 -2.67 -24.38
C SER A 514 36.19 -1.45 -24.85
N CYS A 515 34.86 -1.47 -24.67
CA CYS A 515 33.95 -0.39 -25.05
C CYS A 515 33.48 0.43 -23.84
N HIS A 516 33.33 -0.20 -22.68
CA HIS A 516 32.78 0.37 -21.45
C HIS A 516 33.83 0.45 -20.33
N ALA A 517 35.00 1.02 -20.64
CA ALA A 517 36.16 1.00 -19.74
C ALA A 517 35.91 1.69 -18.39
N ALA A 518 35.16 2.80 -18.36
CA ALA A 518 34.87 3.56 -17.15
C ALA A 518 33.82 2.86 -16.25
N GLU A 519 32.80 2.28 -16.87
CA GLU A 519 31.80 1.46 -16.19
C GLU A 519 32.44 0.18 -15.63
N PHE A 520 33.32 -0.46 -16.42
CA PHE A 520 34.08 -1.63 -15.99
C PHE A 520 35.02 -1.32 -14.83
N GLU A 521 35.74 -0.19 -14.83
CA GLU A 521 36.58 0.23 -13.70
C GLU A 521 35.75 0.43 -12.42
N THR A 522 34.57 1.03 -12.55
CA THR A 522 33.63 1.23 -11.42
C THR A 522 33.11 -0.11 -10.87
N TRP A 523 32.66 -1.01 -11.75
CA TRP A 523 32.17 -2.32 -11.37
C TRP A 523 33.27 -3.23 -10.80
N ALA A 524 34.49 -3.20 -11.38
CA ALA A 524 35.61 -4.01 -10.94
C ALA A 524 36.10 -3.65 -9.53
N ALA A 525 35.85 -2.42 -9.06
CA ALA A 525 36.11 -2.01 -7.68
C ALA A 525 34.97 -2.36 -6.70
N SER A 526 33.83 -2.89 -7.19
CA SER A 526 32.65 -3.18 -6.38
C SER A 526 32.68 -4.59 -5.77
N PRO A 527 31.95 -4.84 -4.66
CA PRO A 527 31.80 -6.19 -4.10
C PRO A 527 31.20 -7.22 -5.07
N HIS A 528 30.49 -6.79 -6.12
CA HIS A 528 29.90 -7.69 -7.12
C HIS A 528 30.95 -8.39 -7.99
N ALA A 529 32.01 -7.68 -8.38
CA ALA A 529 33.15 -8.26 -9.11
C ALA A 529 33.92 -9.29 -8.26
N HIS A 530 33.84 -9.18 -6.93
CA HIS A 530 34.51 -10.05 -5.95
C HIS A 530 33.55 -11.04 -5.26
N ALA A 531 32.32 -11.22 -5.76
CA ALA A 531 31.26 -11.92 -5.03
C ALA A 531 31.63 -13.37 -4.64
N ILE A 532 32.37 -14.10 -5.48
CA ILE A 532 32.73 -15.50 -5.23
C ILE A 532 33.70 -15.66 -4.05
N GLU A 533 34.56 -14.68 -3.79
CA GLU A 533 35.54 -14.70 -2.69
C GLU A 533 34.85 -14.82 -1.33
N SER A 534 33.64 -14.28 -1.20
CA SER A 534 32.82 -14.40 0.01
C SER A 534 32.23 -15.81 0.22
N LEU A 535 32.10 -16.61 -0.84
CA LEU A 535 31.75 -18.03 -0.76
C LEU A 535 32.99 -18.90 -0.51
N GLU A 536 34.15 -18.54 -1.07
CA GLU A 536 35.45 -19.17 -0.78
C GLU A 536 35.78 -19.07 0.71
N ALA A 537 35.69 -17.87 1.28
CA ALA A 537 35.91 -17.60 2.70
C ALA A 537 34.96 -18.39 3.65
N LYS A 538 33.83 -18.88 3.13
CA LYS A 538 32.83 -19.70 3.86
C LYS A 538 32.82 -21.17 3.45
N SER A 539 33.68 -21.59 2.52
CA SER A 539 33.67 -22.94 1.91
C SER A 539 32.33 -23.33 1.27
N ARG A 540 31.63 -22.38 0.64
CA ARG A 540 30.31 -22.55 -0.01
C ARG A 540 30.33 -22.43 -1.54
N VAL A 541 31.50 -22.43 -2.19
CA VAL A 541 31.65 -22.30 -3.66
C VAL A 541 30.99 -23.40 -4.50
N ASN A 542 30.57 -24.51 -3.90
CA ASN A 542 29.84 -25.60 -4.58
C ASN A 542 28.34 -25.59 -4.27
N ASP A 543 27.84 -24.57 -3.58
CA ASP A 543 26.45 -24.47 -3.17
C ASP A 543 25.61 -23.80 -4.27
N ALA A 544 24.70 -24.55 -4.87
CA ALA A 544 23.88 -24.08 -5.99
C ALA A 544 22.96 -22.91 -5.63
N GLU A 545 22.50 -22.80 -4.38
CA GLU A 545 21.66 -21.68 -3.93
C GLU A 545 22.52 -20.42 -3.78
N CYS A 546 23.73 -20.54 -3.22
CA CYS A 546 24.66 -19.41 -3.13
C CYS A 546 25.19 -18.99 -4.52
N LEU A 547 25.52 -19.94 -5.40
CA LEU A 547 26.02 -19.64 -6.75
C LEU A 547 25.01 -18.87 -7.60
N ALA A 548 23.71 -19.05 -7.38
CA ALA A 548 22.66 -18.28 -8.05
C ALA A 548 22.76 -16.77 -7.81
N CYS A 549 23.29 -16.33 -6.66
CA CYS A 549 23.46 -14.93 -6.29
C CYS A 549 24.92 -14.43 -6.39
N HIS A 550 25.90 -15.33 -6.50
CA HIS A 550 27.34 -14.99 -6.47
C HIS A 550 28.07 -15.23 -7.81
N THR A 551 27.36 -15.67 -8.86
CA THR A 551 27.89 -15.87 -10.21
C THR A 551 27.00 -15.23 -11.27
N THR A 552 27.53 -15.09 -12.48
CA THR A 552 26.80 -14.53 -13.62
C THR A 552 25.91 -15.63 -14.21
N ALA A 553 24.60 -15.47 -14.04
CA ALA A 553 23.56 -16.29 -14.66
C ALA A 553 23.74 -17.81 -14.47
N PHE A 554 23.85 -18.24 -13.20
CA PHE A 554 24.01 -19.65 -12.84
C PHE A 554 23.03 -20.59 -13.57
N GLY A 555 23.57 -21.59 -14.27
CA GLY A 555 22.80 -22.60 -15.00
C GLY A 555 22.06 -22.09 -16.24
N LYS A 556 22.35 -20.87 -16.73
CA LYS A 556 21.78 -20.31 -17.98
C LYS A 556 22.72 -20.56 -19.18
N PRO A 557 22.21 -20.54 -20.44
CA PRO A 557 23.05 -20.63 -21.63
C PRO A 557 24.13 -19.53 -21.68
N GLY A 558 25.40 -19.91 -21.80
CA GLY A 558 26.55 -18.99 -21.69
C GLY A 558 26.90 -18.51 -20.28
N GLY A 559 26.04 -18.71 -19.28
CA GLY A 559 26.27 -18.33 -17.88
C GLY A 559 27.12 -19.36 -17.12
N PHE A 560 27.39 -19.10 -15.82
CA PHE A 560 28.19 -20.00 -14.98
C PHE A 560 27.54 -21.40 -14.93
N PRO A 561 28.21 -22.48 -15.37
CA PRO A 561 27.56 -23.76 -15.54
C PRO A 561 27.39 -24.53 -14.22
N THR A 562 26.34 -25.36 -14.16
CA THR A 562 26.12 -26.27 -13.05
C THR A 562 27.30 -27.24 -12.90
N GLY A 563 28.01 -27.19 -11.77
CA GLY A 563 29.23 -27.97 -11.53
C GLY A 563 30.50 -27.40 -12.15
N GLY A 564 30.47 -26.18 -12.69
CA GLY A 564 31.66 -25.41 -13.03
C GLY A 564 32.45 -25.00 -11.78
N SER A 565 33.74 -24.72 -11.95
CA SER A 565 34.60 -24.17 -10.89
C SER A 565 34.95 -22.71 -11.16
N ALA A 566 35.27 -21.95 -10.10
CA ALA A 566 35.64 -20.54 -10.21
C ALA A 566 36.89 -20.32 -11.09
N GLU A 567 37.87 -21.23 -10.99
CA GLU A 567 39.12 -21.16 -11.75
C GLU A 567 38.92 -21.45 -13.24
N SER A 568 37.95 -22.30 -13.58
CA SER A 568 37.64 -22.67 -14.97
C SER A 568 36.69 -21.69 -15.67
N HIS A 569 36.00 -20.84 -14.91
CA HIS A 569 34.99 -19.90 -15.41
C HIS A 569 35.16 -18.51 -14.77
N ALA A 570 36.40 -18.03 -14.66
CA ALA A 570 36.76 -16.84 -13.88
C ALA A 570 35.99 -15.55 -14.25
N ASP A 571 35.53 -15.38 -15.50
CA ASP A 571 34.71 -14.23 -15.91
C ASP A 571 33.23 -14.34 -15.50
N LEU A 572 32.73 -15.56 -15.30
CA LEU A 572 31.37 -15.84 -14.85
C LEU A 572 31.30 -16.09 -13.33
N ALA A 573 32.44 -16.35 -12.69
CA ALA A 573 32.59 -16.59 -11.24
C ALA A 573 32.51 -15.30 -10.41
N ARG A 574 31.54 -14.44 -10.71
CA ARG A 574 31.31 -13.12 -10.09
C ARG A 574 29.94 -12.60 -10.49
N VAL A 575 29.41 -11.60 -9.78
CA VAL A 575 28.19 -10.89 -10.21
C VAL A 575 28.61 -9.88 -11.29
N GLY A 576 28.54 -10.32 -12.54
CA GLY A 576 29.01 -9.59 -13.72
C GLY A 576 28.02 -8.53 -14.22
N CYS A 577 28.42 -7.78 -15.24
CA CYS A 577 27.58 -6.76 -15.88
C CYS A 577 26.21 -7.34 -16.27
N GLU A 578 26.20 -8.55 -16.83
CA GLU A 578 25.00 -9.21 -17.35
C GLU A 578 24.02 -9.67 -16.25
N SER A 579 24.45 -9.74 -14.99
CA SER A 579 23.55 -9.99 -13.85
C SER A 579 22.58 -8.82 -13.60
N CYS A 580 22.93 -7.61 -14.05
CA CYS A 580 22.08 -6.42 -13.95
C CYS A 580 21.52 -5.96 -15.32
N HIS A 581 22.27 -6.19 -16.40
CA HIS A 581 21.96 -5.67 -17.74
C HIS A 581 21.38 -6.71 -18.70
N GLY A 582 21.38 -8.00 -18.32
CA GLY A 582 20.96 -9.11 -19.18
C GLY A 582 22.09 -9.60 -20.11
N PRO A 583 21.84 -10.67 -20.88
CA PRO A 583 22.84 -11.34 -21.71
C PRO A 583 23.31 -10.46 -22.87
N GLY A 584 24.61 -10.27 -22.97
CA GLY A 584 25.29 -9.40 -23.93
C GLY A 584 25.55 -10.03 -25.30
N GLY A 585 25.22 -11.30 -25.54
CA GLY A 585 25.52 -11.99 -26.81
C GLY A 585 25.02 -11.26 -28.06
N ASN A 586 23.79 -10.72 -28.02
CA ASN A 586 23.23 -9.90 -29.12
C ASN A 586 23.81 -8.47 -29.17
N HIS A 587 24.48 -8.02 -28.12
CA HIS A 587 25.09 -6.70 -28.03
C HIS A 587 26.53 -6.67 -28.53
N VAL A 588 27.30 -7.75 -28.31
CA VAL A 588 28.69 -7.88 -28.79
C VAL A 588 28.82 -8.50 -30.19
N ALA A 589 27.71 -8.92 -30.79
CA ALA A 589 27.71 -9.50 -32.14
C ALA A 589 28.17 -8.49 -33.21
N GLN A 590 28.89 -8.98 -34.23
CA GLN A 590 29.59 -8.16 -35.21
C GLN A 590 28.69 -7.20 -36.02
N ASP A 591 27.45 -7.61 -36.29
CA ASP A 591 26.46 -6.83 -37.05
C ASP A 591 25.31 -6.32 -36.15
N ALA A 592 25.53 -6.23 -34.83
CA ALA A 592 24.53 -5.77 -33.88
C ALA A 592 24.17 -4.28 -34.08
N THR A 593 22.92 -3.92 -33.76
CA THR A 593 22.51 -2.50 -33.65
C THR A 593 23.09 -1.82 -32.41
N HIS A 594 23.60 -2.60 -31.45
CA HIS A 594 24.11 -2.25 -30.11
C HIS A 594 23.11 -1.51 -29.18
N ILE A 595 22.35 -0.56 -29.71
CA ILE A 595 21.23 0.10 -29.04
C ILE A 595 20.05 -0.89 -28.94
N GLY A 596 19.46 -1.00 -27.74
CA GLY A 596 18.31 -1.87 -27.47
C GLY A 596 18.62 -3.36 -27.36
N THR A 597 19.88 -3.78 -27.55
CA THR A 597 20.29 -5.20 -27.47
C THR A 597 20.76 -5.64 -26.08
N ILE A 598 20.84 -4.71 -25.12
CA ILE A 598 21.12 -4.93 -23.70
C ILE A 598 20.37 -3.88 -22.87
N VAL A 599 20.02 -4.17 -21.61
CA VAL A 599 19.18 -3.28 -20.78
C VAL A 599 19.98 -2.07 -20.29
N SER A 600 19.53 -0.85 -20.61
CA SER A 600 19.93 0.36 -19.88
C SER A 600 19.15 0.48 -18.58
N LEU A 601 19.83 0.85 -17.50
CA LEU A 601 19.21 1.09 -16.17
C LEU A 601 19.16 2.57 -15.79
N ALA A 602 19.92 3.45 -16.46
CA ALA A 602 20.08 4.84 -16.03
C ALA A 602 18.81 5.70 -16.25
N ASP A 603 17.93 5.28 -17.14
CA ASP A 603 16.64 5.89 -17.49
C ASP A 603 15.44 5.19 -16.84
N LYS A 604 15.69 4.20 -15.96
CA LYS A 604 14.66 3.40 -15.29
C LYS A 604 14.35 3.94 -13.89
N CYS A 605 13.15 3.68 -13.40
CA CYS A 605 12.76 4.01 -12.03
C CYS A 605 13.46 3.06 -11.04
N ASP A 606 14.20 3.64 -10.09
CA ASP A 606 14.95 2.90 -9.06
C ASP A 606 14.04 1.91 -8.30
N SER A 607 12.84 2.34 -7.88
CA SER A 607 11.90 1.55 -7.09
C SER A 607 11.08 0.53 -7.89
N CYS A 608 10.68 0.87 -9.13
CA CYS A 608 9.86 -0.01 -9.95
C CYS A 608 10.69 -1.09 -10.67
N VAL A 609 11.89 -0.75 -11.11
CA VAL A 609 12.74 -1.59 -11.97
C VAL A 609 13.98 -2.09 -11.24
N ILE A 610 14.83 -1.17 -10.75
CA ILE A 610 16.17 -1.55 -10.29
C ILE A 610 16.09 -2.37 -9.00
N LEU A 611 15.21 -2.00 -8.08
CA LEU A 611 14.89 -2.79 -6.88
C LEU A 611 14.42 -4.22 -7.19
N GLN A 612 13.77 -4.47 -8.33
CA GLN A 612 13.36 -5.82 -8.71
C GLN A 612 14.53 -6.65 -9.25
N ILE A 613 15.51 -6.01 -9.92
CA ILE A 613 16.77 -6.65 -10.34
C ILE A 613 17.63 -6.96 -9.10
N CYS A 614 17.89 -5.97 -8.24
CA CYS A 614 18.66 -6.18 -7.02
C CYS A 614 17.98 -7.19 -6.08
N GLY A 615 16.66 -7.11 -5.95
CA GLY A 615 15.85 -7.98 -5.10
C GLY A 615 15.79 -9.45 -5.53
N ALA A 616 16.35 -9.82 -6.69
CA ALA A 616 16.56 -11.22 -7.06
C ALA A 616 17.65 -11.91 -6.21
N CYS A 617 18.57 -11.12 -5.62
CA CYS A 617 19.63 -11.59 -4.73
C CYS A 617 19.59 -10.94 -3.34
N HIS A 618 19.12 -9.68 -3.26
CA HIS A 618 19.04 -8.90 -2.03
C HIS A 618 17.62 -8.88 -1.45
N ASP A 619 17.24 -9.99 -0.82
CA ASP A 619 16.06 -10.10 0.03
C ASP A 619 16.45 -10.18 1.51
N ASP A 620 15.46 -10.27 2.41
CA ASP A 620 15.72 -10.34 3.86
C ASP A 620 16.34 -11.67 4.34
N ALA A 621 16.39 -12.70 3.49
CA ALA A 621 17.05 -13.96 3.78
C ALA A 621 18.55 -13.93 3.44
N ASN A 622 18.91 -13.20 2.38
CA ASN A 622 20.26 -13.14 1.82
C ASN A 622 21.02 -11.86 2.22
N ASP A 623 20.37 -10.69 2.25
CA ASP A 623 20.92 -9.40 2.69
C ASP A 623 19.94 -8.63 3.60
N PRO A 624 19.84 -9.00 4.90
CA PRO A 624 18.82 -8.50 5.82
C PRO A 624 18.81 -6.97 5.96
N GLY A 625 17.69 -6.34 5.59
CA GLY A 625 17.50 -4.88 5.65
C GLY A 625 17.97 -4.11 4.42
N PHE A 626 18.38 -4.76 3.33
CA PHE A 626 18.74 -4.09 2.06
C PHE A 626 17.64 -3.14 1.55
N ARG A 627 16.37 -3.59 1.62
CA ARG A 627 15.21 -2.90 1.00
C ARG A 627 14.89 -1.51 1.59
N PHE A 628 15.48 -1.15 2.74
CA PHE A 628 15.36 0.19 3.37
C PHE A 628 16.53 1.13 3.08
N LYS A 629 17.50 0.64 2.30
CA LYS A 629 18.69 1.36 1.87
C LYS A 629 18.82 1.30 0.36
N VAL A 630 17.77 0.89 -0.36
CA VAL A 630 17.91 0.55 -1.78
C VAL A 630 18.44 1.72 -2.60
N GLU A 631 18.08 2.95 -2.27
CA GLU A 631 18.58 4.18 -2.89
C GLU A 631 20.09 4.37 -2.62
N GLU A 632 20.54 4.19 -1.36
CA GLU A 632 21.96 4.20 -0.97
C GLU A 632 22.75 3.10 -1.74
N ARG A 633 22.15 1.91 -1.90
CA ARG A 633 22.76 0.76 -2.56
C ARG A 633 22.82 0.92 -4.08
N ILE A 634 21.76 1.41 -4.71
CA ILE A 634 21.69 1.73 -6.13
C ILE A 634 22.73 2.81 -6.45
N GLU A 635 22.77 3.90 -5.68
CA GLU A 635 23.72 4.98 -5.93
C GLU A 635 25.18 4.52 -5.78
N ALA A 636 25.47 3.67 -4.80
CA ALA A 636 26.79 3.06 -4.65
C ALA A 636 27.23 2.14 -5.82
N GLN A 637 26.30 1.71 -6.67
CA GLN A 637 26.58 0.95 -7.90
C GLN A 637 26.41 1.78 -9.18
N ARG A 638 25.91 3.03 -9.10
CA ARG A 638 25.47 3.78 -10.27
C ARG A 638 26.65 4.30 -11.09
N HIS A 639 26.78 3.76 -12.30
CA HIS A 639 27.80 4.14 -13.28
C HIS A 639 27.15 4.71 -14.55
N GLY A 640 27.95 4.93 -15.59
CA GLY A 640 27.46 5.40 -16.89
C GLY A 640 27.34 6.93 -17.03
N THR A 641 27.13 7.33 -18.28
CA THR A 641 27.17 8.72 -18.76
C THR A 641 25.83 9.45 -18.71
N LEU A 642 24.76 8.83 -18.20
CA LEU A 642 23.41 9.41 -18.18
C LEU A 642 22.94 9.79 -16.76
N GLU A 643 22.23 10.92 -16.65
CA GLU A 643 21.58 11.44 -15.44
C GLU A 643 20.47 10.49 -14.97
N PRO A 644 20.42 10.13 -13.68
CA PRO A 644 19.46 9.15 -13.14
C PRO A 644 18.01 9.50 -13.48
N GLY A 645 17.23 8.51 -13.91
CA GLY A 645 15.79 8.62 -14.17
C GLY A 645 15.38 9.56 -15.31
N THR A 646 16.32 10.20 -16.01
CA THR A 646 16.03 11.15 -17.09
C THR A 646 16.60 10.78 -18.47
N GLY A 647 17.59 9.88 -18.52
CA GLY A 647 18.27 9.49 -19.76
C GLY A 647 19.09 10.60 -20.43
N LYS A 648 19.24 11.78 -19.82
CA LYS A 648 20.05 12.89 -20.35
C LYS A 648 21.54 12.64 -20.09
N PRO A 649 22.48 13.12 -20.92
CA PRO A 649 23.91 13.02 -20.59
C PRO A 649 24.27 13.80 -19.32
N LYS A 650 24.98 13.17 -18.38
CA LYS A 650 25.57 13.83 -17.19
C LYS A 650 26.46 14.97 -17.66
N GLN A 651 26.23 16.18 -17.15
CA GLN A 651 27.14 17.31 -17.37
C GLN A 651 28.41 17.17 -16.52
N THR A 652 29.35 16.35 -16.97
CA THR A 652 30.76 16.48 -16.57
C THR A 652 31.58 17.00 -17.75
N SER A 653 32.48 17.94 -17.45
CA SER A 653 33.27 18.66 -18.44
C SER A 653 34.37 17.80 -19.06
N ALA A 654 34.01 16.99 -20.06
CA ALA A 654 34.93 16.32 -20.96
C ALA A 654 34.40 16.44 -22.40
N GLN A 655 35.28 16.79 -23.34
CA GLN A 655 34.90 17.07 -24.73
C GLN A 655 34.39 15.80 -25.42
N TRP A 656 33.10 15.76 -25.75
CA TRP A 656 32.58 14.80 -26.72
C TRP A 656 33.10 15.17 -28.11
N ASN A 657 34.17 14.52 -28.55
CA ASN A 657 34.76 14.70 -29.88
C ASN A 657 34.00 13.90 -30.97
N GLY A 658 32.71 13.62 -30.75
CA GLY A 658 31.84 13.02 -31.77
C GLY A 658 31.54 14.02 -32.89
N HIS A 659 31.46 13.53 -34.12
CA HIS A 659 31.26 14.39 -35.27
C HIS A 659 29.78 14.88 -35.30
N PRO A 660 29.46 16.13 -35.68
CA PRO A 660 28.08 16.65 -35.62
C PRO A 660 27.01 15.80 -36.33
N SER A 661 27.42 14.99 -37.31
CA SER A 661 26.59 14.03 -38.04
C SER A 661 25.96 12.93 -37.18
N ASP A 662 26.54 12.60 -36.02
CA ASP A 662 26.02 11.52 -35.17
C ASP A 662 24.86 12.01 -34.27
N VAL A 663 24.85 13.30 -33.93
CA VAL A 663 23.71 13.97 -33.26
C VAL A 663 22.54 14.12 -34.23
N GLU A 664 22.80 14.44 -35.50
CA GLU A 664 21.76 14.47 -36.54
C GLU A 664 21.18 13.08 -36.84
N ARG A 665 21.99 12.01 -36.74
CA ARG A 665 21.51 10.62 -36.84
C ARG A 665 20.64 10.21 -35.66
N LEU A 666 20.99 10.60 -34.44
CA LEU A 666 20.13 10.41 -33.26
C LEU A 666 18.79 11.14 -33.44
N ALA A 667 18.80 12.41 -33.88
CA ALA A 667 17.58 13.18 -34.15
C ALA A 667 16.75 12.61 -35.33
N ALA A 668 17.37 11.91 -36.27
CA ALA A 668 16.67 11.23 -37.37
C ALA A 668 16.08 9.88 -36.93
N ALA A 669 16.79 9.09 -36.12
CA ALA A 669 16.30 7.80 -35.63
C ALA A 669 15.02 7.95 -34.78
N PHE A 670 14.96 8.96 -33.90
CA PHE A 670 13.76 9.27 -33.13
C PHE A 670 12.58 9.78 -33.97
N ARG A 671 12.79 10.22 -35.22
CA ARG A 671 11.72 10.67 -36.13
C ARG A 671 11.17 9.57 -37.05
N ILE A 672 11.75 8.37 -37.05
CA ILE A 672 11.32 7.26 -37.91
C ILE A 672 10.28 6.35 -37.20
N LEU A 673 10.04 6.55 -35.90
CA LEU A 673 8.98 5.85 -35.16
C LEU A 673 7.63 6.58 -35.16
N ASP A 674 7.60 7.86 -35.55
CA ASP A 674 6.40 8.69 -35.71
C ASP A 674 6.10 9.00 -37.19
N GLY A 675 5.74 7.98 -38.00
CA GLY A 675 5.40 8.21 -39.41
C GLY A 675 4.98 6.97 -40.20
N GLU A 676 3.73 6.98 -40.67
CA GLU A 676 3.02 5.96 -41.46
C GLU A 676 3.84 5.16 -42.50
N GLY A 677 3.65 3.83 -42.51
CA GLY A 677 4.13 2.88 -43.53
C GLY A 677 3.41 1.54 -43.47
#